data_AF-W1WWR1-F1
#
_entry.id   AF-W1WWR1-F1
#
_cell.length_a   1.000
_cell.length_b   1.000
_cell.length_c   1.000
_cell.angle_alpha   90.00
_cell.angle_beta   90.00
_cell.angle_gamma   90.00
#
_symmetry.space_group_name_H-M   'P 1'
#
loop_
_entity.id
_entity.type
_entity.pdbx_description
1 polymer ?
#
loop_
_entity_poly.entity_id
_entity_poly.type
_entity_poly.pdbx_seq_one_letter_code
_entity_poly.pdbx_strand_id
1 'polypeptide(L)'
;MAKGVNQIINNIRLRKLRKILNQINALSEEFSNFSDEALQAKTKEFKVYLNDNKASLNHILPQAYATVREASKRVLGMYPKDVQILGAIAMHQGNIAEMQTGEGKTLTATMPLYLNALTGKGAYLITTNDYLAKRDFLEMKPLYEWLGLSVSLGFVDIPEYEYAENEKYELYHHDIVYTTNGRLGFDYLIDNLADDIRAKFLPKLNFAIIDEVDSIILDAAQTPLVISGAPRVQSNLFHIVKTFVETLEKDKDFIVNFNKKEVWLTDEGSEKASHYFKVNSIYQQQYFDLVRMIHLSLRAKYLFKYNLDYFIFDGEIVLIDRITGRMLPGTKLQSGLHQAIEALENVEISQDMSVMATITFQNLFKQFDEFSGMTGTGKLGEKEFFDLYSKVVIEIPTHSPIERDDRPDRVFANGDKKNDAILKTVIGIHETQQPVLLITRTAEAAEYFSAELFKRDIPNNLLIAQNVAKEAQMIAEAGQLSAVTVATSMAGRGTDIKLSKEVHDIGGLAVIINEHMDNSRVDRQLRGRSGRQGDPGYSQIFVSLDDDLVKRWSNSNLAENKNLQTMDASKLESSALFKKRVKSIVNKAQRVSEETAMKNREMANEFEKSISVQRDKIYAERNHILEASDFDDFNFEQLARDVFTKDVKNLDLSSERALVNYIYENLSFVFDEDVSNINMQNDEEIIQFLIQQFTQQFNNRLEVAADSYLKLRFIQKSILKAIDSEWIEQVDNLQQLKASVNNRQNGQRNVIFEYHKVALETYEYMSEDIKRKMVRNLCLSILAFDKDGDMVIHFP
;
A
#
# COMPACT_ATOMS: atom_id res chain seq x y z
N MET A 1 -34.68 4.85 -8.27
CA MET A 1 -34.28 4.85 -9.70
C MET A 1 -32.86 4.31 -9.92
N ALA A 2 -31.82 4.84 -9.25
CA ALA A 2 -30.42 4.39 -9.44
C ALA A 2 -30.15 2.88 -9.22
N LYS A 3 -30.75 2.25 -8.18
CA LYS A 3 -30.60 0.80 -7.93
C LYS A 3 -31.11 -0.07 -9.10
N GLY A 4 -32.19 0.33 -9.76
CA GLY A 4 -32.76 -0.41 -10.89
C GLY A 4 -31.88 -0.34 -12.15
N VAL A 5 -31.28 0.82 -12.41
CA VAL A 5 -30.36 1.00 -13.56
C VAL A 5 -29.08 0.19 -13.36
N ASN A 6 -28.49 0.20 -12.16
CA ASN A 6 -27.28 -0.57 -11.87
C ASN A 6 -27.50 -2.09 -12.04
N GLN A 7 -28.66 -2.60 -11.61
CA GLN A 7 -29.03 -4.01 -11.81
C GLN A 7 -29.19 -4.36 -13.30
N ILE A 8 -29.79 -3.47 -14.10
CA ILE A 8 -29.92 -3.70 -15.56
C ILE A 8 -28.55 -3.77 -16.21
N ILE A 9 -27.64 -2.83 -15.89
CA ILE A 9 -26.27 -2.82 -16.42
C ILE A 9 -25.53 -4.10 -16.03
N ASN A 10 -25.62 -4.53 -14.76
CA ASN A 10 -24.97 -5.76 -14.32
C ASN A 10 -25.52 -6.99 -15.05
N ASN A 11 -26.84 -7.07 -15.26
CA ASN A 11 -27.47 -8.15 -16.01
C ASN A 11 -26.99 -8.20 -17.47
N ILE A 12 -26.77 -7.06 -18.12
CA ILE A 12 -26.21 -7.01 -19.49
C ILE A 12 -24.77 -7.55 -19.50
N ARG A 13 -23.95 -7.18 -18.52
CA ARG A 13 -22.57 -7.70 -18.38
C ARG A 13 -22.59 -9.21 -18.16
N LEU A 14 -23.39 -9.70 -17.22
CA LEU A 14 -23.55 -11.14 -16.94
C LEU A 14 -24.04 -11.93 -18.16
N ARG A 15 -24.93 -11.37 -19.00
CA ARG A 15 -25.37 -12.04 -20.24
C ARG A 15 -24.21 -12.33 -21.18
N LYS A 16 -23.20 -11.45 -21.27
CA LYS A 16 -22.00 -11.70 -22.09
C LYS A 16 -21.17 -12.85 -21.49
N LEU A 17 -20.93 -12.83 -20.18
CA LEU A 17 -20.19 -13.88 -19.48
C LEU A 17 -20.88 -15.25 -19.58
N ARG A 18 -22.22 -15.28 -19.48
CA ARG A 18 -23.01 -16.51 -19.63
C ARG A 18 -22.85 -17.19 -20.99
N LYS A 19 -22.59 -16.43 -22.07
CA LYS A 19 -22.33 -17.04 -23.38
C LYS A 19 -21.06 -17.88 -23.36
N ILE A 20 -20.01 -17.38 -22.72
CA ILE A 20 -18.73 -18.08 -22.57
C ILE A 20 -18.88 -19.25 -21.59
N LEU A 21 -19.59 -19.06 -20.46
CA LEU A 21 -19.94 -20.14 -19.54
C LEU A 21 -20.63 -21.30 -20.26
N ASN A 22 -21.60 -21.01 -21.14
CA ASN A 22 -22.30 -22.06 -21.89
C ASN A 22 -21.36 -22.84 -22.82
N GLN A 23 -20.36 -22.18 -23.42
CA GLN A 23 -19.33 -22.85 -24.21
C GLN A 23 -18.48 -23.78 -23.35
N ILE A 24 -18.08 -23.33 -22.14
CA ILE A 24 -17.33 -24.16 -21.19
C ILE A 24 -18.17 -25.37 -20.73
N ASN A 25 -19.44 -25.14 -20.39
CA ASN A 25 -20.35 -26.21 -19.96
C ASN A 25 -20.58 -27.26 -21.05
N ALA A 26 -20.62 -26.85 -22.33
CA ALA A 26 -20.76 -27.76 -23.46
C ALA A 26 -19.58 -28.72 -23.62
N LEU A 27 -18.39 -28.36 -23.11
CA LEU A 27 -17.18 -29.20 -23.14
C LEU A 27 -17.08 -30.16 -21.94
N SER A 28 -17.95 -30.03 -20.93
CA SER A 28 -17.81 -30.78 -19.66
C SER A 28 -17.83 -32.29 -19.85
N GLU A 29 -18.75 -32.81 -20.67
CA GLU A 29 -18.87 -34.25 -20.95
C GLU A 29 -17.63 -34.80 -21.66
N GLU A 30 -17.17 -34.12 -22.73
CA GLU A 30 -15.95 -34.48 -23.46
C GLU A 30 -14.73 -34.54 -22.53
N PHE A 31 -14.51 -33.47 -21.74
CA PHE A 31 -13.32 -33.35 -20.89
C PHE A 31 -13.36 -34.33 -19.71
N SER A 32 -14.56 -34.66 -19.21
CA SER A 32 -14.71 -35.69 -18.17
C SER A 32 -14.25 -37.08 -18.63
N ASN A 33 -14.29 -37.36 -19.93
CA ASN A 33 -13.90 -38.65 -20.52
C ASN A 33 -12.40 -38.74 -20.84
N PHE A 34 -11.65 -37.64 -20.75
CA PHE A 34 -10.20 -37.66 -20.99
C PHE A 34 -9.46 -38.43 -19.90
N SER A 35 -8.36 -39.09 -20.28
CA SER A 35 -7.40 -39.60 -19.30
C SER A 35 -6.65 -38.44 -18.63
N ASP A 36 -5.97 -38.73 -17.52
CA ASP A 36 -5.15 -37.74 -16.82
C ASP A 36 -4.06 -37.20 -17.76
N GLU A 37 -3.38 -38.08 -18.49
CA GLU A 37 -2.32 -37.69 -19.44
C GLU A 37 -2.86 -36.81 -20.57
N ALA A 38 -4.08 -37.08 -21.04
CA ALA A 38 -4.73 -36.28 -22.08
C ALA A 38 -5.08 -34.87 -21.59
N LEU A 39 -5.55 -34.73 -20.34
CA LEU A 39 -5.80 -33.42 -19.74
C LEU A 39 -4.49 -32.65 -19.48
N GLN A 40 -3.46 -33.31 -18.97
CA GLN A 40 -2.15 -32.68 -18.76
C GLN A 40 -1.49 -32.24 -20.07
N ALA A 41 -1.68 -33.02 -21.15
CA ALA A 41 -1.19 -32.67 -22.47
C ALA A 41 -1.82 -31.38 -23.03
N LYS A 42 -3.03 -30.99 -22.57
CA LYS A 42 -3.68 -29.74 -23.00
C LYS A 42 -2.86 -28.50 -22.68
N THR A 43 -2.14 -28.47 -21.57
CA THR A 43 -1.24 -27.35 -21.23
C THR A 43 -0.19 -27.14 -22.32
N LYS A 44 0.46 -28.21 -22.77
CA LYS A 44 1.46 -28.15 -23.85
C LYS A 44 0.82 -27.73 -25.18
N GLU A 45 -0.35 -28.28 -25.49
CA GLU A 45 -1.12 -27.93 -26.69
C GLU A 45 -1.44 -26.42 -26.73
N PHE A 46 -1.93 -25.86 -25.62
CA PHE A 46 -2.25 -24.44 -25.52
C PHE A 46 -1.01 -23.56 -25.61
N LYS A 47 0.10 -23.92 -24.93
CA LYS A 47 1.37 -23.17 -25.03
C LYS A 47 1.86 -23.11 -26.50
N VAL A 48 1.75 -24.20 -27.26
CA VAL A 48 2.09 -24.22 -28.70
C VAL A 48 1.16 -23.31 -29.51
N TYR A 49 -0.16 -23.36 -29.29
CA TYR A 49 -1.09 -22.49 -30.03
C TYR A 49 -0.88 -21.00 -29.79
N LEU A 50 -0.47 -20.63 -28.56
CA LEU A 50 -0.15 -19.25 -28.21
C LEU A 50 1.18 -18.82 -28.84
N ASN A 51 2.22 -19.65 -28.77
CA ASN A 51 3.54 -19.33 -29.33
C ASN A 51 3.53 -19.19 -30.86
N ASP A 52 2.75 -20.01 -31.55
CA ASP A 52 2.60 -19.94 -33.01
C ASP A 52 1.74 -18.73 -33.48
N ASN A 53 1.29 -17.87 -32.56
CA ASN A 53 0.31 -16.79 -32.81
C ASN A 53 -0.98 -17.28 -33.50
N LYS A 54 -1.31 -18.57 -33.37
CA LYS A 54 -2.50 -19.20 -33.99
C LYS A 54 -3.78 -18.91 -33.22
N ALA A 55 -3.68 -18.57 -31.93
CA ALA A 55 -4.82 -18.26 -31.08
C ALA A 55 -4.47 -17.19 -30.04
N SER A 56 -5.46 -16.42 -29.60
CA SER A 56 -5.33 -15.56 -28.42
C SER A 56 -5.88 -16.25 -27.17
N LEU A 57 -5.55 -15.72 -25.98
CA LEU A 57 -6.07 -16.23 -24.71
C LEU A 57 -7.61 -16.36 -24.71
N ASN A 58 -8.31 -15.38 -25.29
CA ASN A 58 -9.77 -15.41 -25.41
C ASN A 58 -10.30 -16.57 -26.27
N HIS A 59 -9.54 -17.02 -27.27
CA HIS A 59 -9.94 -18.14 -28.14
C HIS A 59 -9.82 -19.48 -27.41
N ILE A 60 -8.74 -19.68 -26.66
CA ILE A 60 -8.50 -20.93 -25.92
C ILE A 60 -9.24 -20.97 -24.57
N LEU A 61 -9.74 -19.83 -24.07
CA LEU A 61 -10.38 -19.71 -22.76
C LEU A 61 -11.41 -20.80 -22.47
N PRO A 62 -12.38 -21.12 -23.36
CA PRO A 62 -13.38 -22.13 -23.04
C PRO A 62 -12.76 -23.52 -22.77
N GLN A 63 -11.79 -23.93 -23.59
CA GLN A 63 -11.10 -25.21 -23.45
C GLN A 63 -10.14 -25.21 -22.26
N ALA A 64 -9.41 -24.11 -22.03
CA ALA A 64 -8.53 -23.96 -20.88
C ALA A 64 -9.32 -24.04 -19.56
N TYR A 65 -10.48 -23.36 -19.48
CA TYR A 65 -11.31 -23.39 -18.28
C TYR A 65 -11.98 -24.76 -18.08
N ALA A 66 -12.41 -25.43 -19.16
CA ALA A 66 -12.89 -26.81 -19.06
C ALA A 66 -11.80 -27.76 -18.54
N THR A 67 -10.55 -27.59 -18.99
CA THR A 67 -9.38 -28.34 -18.50
C THR A 67 -9.19 -28.14 -17.00
N VAL A 68 -9.09 -26.89 -16.54
CA VAL A 68 -8.88 -26.57 -15.12
C VAL A 68 -10.05 -27.06 -14.26
N ARG A 69 -11.28 -26.92 -14.76
CA ARG A 69 -12.49 -27.33 -14.03
C ARG A 69 -12.52 -28.83 -13.76
N GLU A 70 -12.19 -29.64 -14.76
CA GLU A 70 -12.10 -31.09 -14.60
C GLU A 70 -10.87 -31.50 -13.78
N ALA A 71 -9.71 -30.88 -14.02
CA ALA A 71 -8.49 -31.13 -13.25
C ALA A 71 -8.69 -30.85 -11.74
N SER A 72 -9.37 -29.74 -11.41
CA SER A 72 -9.71 -29.38 -10.03
C SER A 72 -10.56 -30.45 -9.34
N LYS A 73 -11.51 -31.06 -10.06
CA LYS A 73 -12.32 -32.16 -9.52
C LYS A 73 -11.48 -33.40 -9.23
N ARG A 74 -10.52 -33.72 -10.11
CA ARG A 74 -9.65 -34.90 -9.95
C ARG A 74 -8.61 -34.72 -8.85
N VAL A 75 -7.98 -33.55 -8.79
CA VAL A 75 -6.85 -33.27 -7.91
C VAL A 75 -7.30 -32.75 -6.55
N LEU A 76 -8.25 -31.81 -6.53
CA LEU A 76 -8.69 -31.14 -5.30
C LEU A 76 -10.03 -31.67 -4.78
N GLY A 77 -10.71 -32.55 -5.53
CA GLY A 77 -12.06 -33.03 -5.19
C GLY A 77 -13.15 -31.96 -5.34
N MET A 78 -12.81 -30.80 -5.92
CA MET A 78 -13.70 -29.64 -6.03
C MET A 78 -13.98 -29.35 -7.51
N TYR A 79 -15.23 -29.41 -7.92
CA TYR A 79 -15.64 -29.01 -9.28
C TYR A 79 -16.14 -27.56 -9.27
N PRO A 80 -15.45 -26.61 -9.93
CA PRO A 80 -15.87 -25.22 -9.93
C PRO A 80 -17.32 -25.01 -10.39
N LYS A 81 -18.07 -24.20 -9.63
CA LYS A 81 -19.47 -23.87 -9.88
C LYS A 81 -19.59 -22.86 -11.03
N ASP A 82 -20.77 -22.78 -11.64
CA ASP A 82 -21.04 -21.84 -12.74
C ASP A 82 -20.81 -20.38 -12.33
N VAL A 83 -21.15 -20.01 -11.08
CA VAL A 83 -20.90 -18.66 -10.54
C VAL A 83 -19.41 -18.37 -10.41
N GLN A 84 -18.60 -19.37 -10.07
CA GLN A 84 -17.14 -19.26 -10.01
C GLN A 84 -16.57 -19.05 -11.42
N ILE A 85 -17.04 -19.80 -12.41
CA ILE A 85 -16.63 -19.59 -13.81
C ILE A 85 -16.98 -18.17 -14.30
N LEU A 86 -18.15 -17.63 -13.95
CA LEU A 86 -18.48 -16.24 -14.27
C LEU A 86 -17.49 -15.25 -13.65
N GLY A 87 -17.12 -15.46 -12.39
CA GLY A 87 -16.09 -14.65 -11.71
C GLY A 87 -14.72 -14.77 -12.38
N ALA A 88 -14.31 -15.98 -12.75
CA ALA A 88 -13.06 -16.26 -13.46
C ALA A 88 -12.99 -15.58 -14.84
N ILE A 89 -14.08 -15.57 -15.60
CA ILE A 89 -14.14 -14.86 -16.89
C ILE A 89 -14.06 -13.35 -16.65
N ALA A 90 -14.76 -12.82 -15.65
CA ALA A 90 -14.72 -11.40 -15.30
C ALA A 90 -13.29 -10.94 -14.97
N MET A 91 -12.56 -11.71 -14.16
CA MET A 91 -11.16 -11.40 -13.80
C MET A 91 -10.21 -11.50 -15.00
N HIS A 92 -10.33 -12.53 -15.84
CA HIS A 92 -9.52 -12.61 -17.07
C HIS A 92 -9.72 -11.40 -17.99
N GLN A 93 -10.94 -10.86 -18.04
CA GLN A 93 -11.27 -9.65 -18.82
C GLN A 93 -10.82 -8.35 -18.15
N GLY A 94 -10.01 -8.41 -17.09
CA GLY A 94 -9.49 -7.22 -16.42
C GLY A 94 -10.50 -6.52 -15.50
N ASN A 95 -11.59 -7.18 -15.11
CA ASN A 95 -12.62 -6.59 -14.25
C ASN A 95 -12.49 -7.05 -12.80
N ILE A 96 -13.22 -6.37 -11.91
CA ILE A 96 -13.36 -6.78 -10.52
C ILE A 96 -14.58 -7.69 -10.40
N ALA A 97 -14.36 -8.91 -9.92
CA ALA A 97 -15.43 -9.85 -9.59
C ALA A 97 -15.89 -9.61 -8.14
N GLU A 98 -17.10 -9.06 -7.96
CA GLU A 98 -17.74 -9.07 -6.64
C GLU A 98 -18.39 -10.44 -6.40
N MET A 99 -17.74 -11.25 -5.58
CA MET A 99 -18.19 -12.57 -5.15
C MET A 99 -18.31 -12.58 -3.62
N GLN A 100 -19.49 -12.93 -3.12
CA GLN A 100 -19.74 -12.97 -1.68
C GLN A 100 -18.79 -13.93 -0.96
N THR A 101 -18.53 -13.65 0.32
CA THR A 101 -17.64 -14.49 1.13
C THR A 101 -18.17 -15.92 1.22
N GLY A 102 -17.31 -16.91 1.02
CA GLY A 102 -17.69 -18.33 0.96
C GLY A 102 -18.09 -18.84 -0.43
N GLU A 103 -18.13 -18.01 -1.49
CA GLU A 103 -18.34 -18.47 -2.88
C GLU A 103 -17.11 -19.17 -3.50
N GLY A 104 -16.00 -19.31 -2.77
CA GLY A 104 -14.77 -19.95 -3.23
C GLY A 104 -13.94 -19.06 -4.18
N LYS A 105 -13.58 -17.86 -3.73
CA LYS A 105 -12.74 -16.89 -4.46
C LYS A 105 -11.36 -17.47 -4.83
N THR A 106 -10.69 -18.12 -3.88
CA THR A 106 -9.39 -18.78 -4.10
C THR A 106 -9.44 -19.81 -5.23
N LEU A 107 -10.43 -20.73 -5.19
CA LEU A 107 -10.62 -21.72 -6.26
C LEU A 107 -10.94 -21.04 -7.61
N THR A 108 -11.70 -19.95 -7.58
CA THR A 108 -12.08 -19.20 -8.79
C THR A 108 -10.88 -18.57 -9.48
N ALA A 109 -9.90 -18.08 -8.73
CA ALA A 109 -8.69 -17.46 -9.26
C ALA A 109 -7.80 -18.44 -10.05
N THR A 110 -7.90 -19.75 -9.80
CA THR A 110 -7.08 -20.77 -10.49
C THR A 110 -7.22 -20.75 -12.00
N MET A 111 -8.44 -20.56 -12.51
CA MET A 111 -8.75 -20.55 -13.94
C MET A 111 -8.08 -19.39 -14.70
N PRO A 112 -8.25 -18.11 -14.31
CA PRO A 112 -7.56 -17.01 -14.96
C PRO A 112 -6.05 -17.00 -14.72
N LEU A 113 -5.56 -17.48 -13.56
CA LEU A 113 -4.11 -17.62 -13.33
C LEU A 113 -3.52 -18.65 -14.31
N TYR A 114 -4.10 -19.85 -14.39
CA TYR A 114 -3.70 -20.88 -15.34
C TYR A 114 -3.68 -20.34 -16.77
N LEU A 115 -4.78 -19.74 -17.23
CA LEU A 115 -4.90 -19.25 -18.61
C LEU A 115 -3.83 -18.21 -18.95
N ASN A 116 -3.59 -17.22 -18.08
CA ASN A 116 -2.61 -16.18 -18.35
C ASN A 116 -1.16 -16.68 -18.19
N ALA A 117 -0.93 -17.65 -17.30
CA ALA A 117 0.36 -18.30 -17.11
C ALA A 117 0.83 -19.10 -18.34
N LEU A 118 -0.10 -19.57 -19.20
CA LEU A 118 0.23 -20.25 -20.46
C LEU A 118 1.06 -19.37 -21.42
N THR A 119 1.09 -18.06 -21.23
CA THR A 119 1.94 -17.15 -22.03
C THR A 119 3.44 -17.23 -21.67
N GLY A 120 3.80 -17.82 -20.53
CA GLY A 120 5.17 -17.86 -20.02
C GLY A 120 5.68 -16.50 -19.49
N LYS A 121 4.81 -15.48 -19.37
CA LYS A 121 5.17 -14.14 -18.89
C LYS A 121 4.89 -13.92 -17.39
N GLY A 122 4.51 -14.97 -16.67
CA GLY A 122 4.13 -14.93 -15.26
C GLY A 122 2.70 -14.44 -15.01
N ALA A 123 2.06 -15.00 -13.98
CA ALA A 123 0.76 -14.60 -13.46
C ALA A 123 0.80 -14.54 -11.92
N TYR A 124 0.23 -13.49 -11.33
CA TYR A 124 0.41 -13.18 -9.92
C TYR A 124 -0.92 -13.24 -9.17
N LEU A 125 -0.95 -13.95 -8.03
CA LEU A 125 -2.01 -13.78 -7.04
C LEU A 125 -1.48 -12.97 -5.86
N ILE A 126 -2.09 -11.82 -5.63
CA ILE A 126 -1.66 -10.84 -4.63
C ILE A 126 -2.69 -10.81 -3.52
N THR A 127 -2.29 -11.21 -2.32
CA THR A 127 -3.17 -11.26 -1.14
C THR A 127 -2.82 -10.16 -0.13
N THR A 128 -3.62 -10.05 0.93
CA THR A 128 -3.43 -9.01 1.96
C THR A 128 -2.36 -9.36 3.01
N ASN A 129 -1.90 -10.62 3.13
CA ASN A 129 -0.91 -11.02 4.12
C ASN A 129 -0.23 -12.36 3.79
N ASP A 130 0.93 -12.58 4.40
CA ASP A 130 1.82 -13.71 4.10
C ASP A 130 1.14 -15.06 4.43
N TYR A 131 0.30 -15.13 5.47
CA TYR A 131 -0.46 -16.34 5.83
C TYR A 131 -1.44 -16.76 4.73
N LEU A 132 -2.24 -15.83 4.20
CA LEU A 132 -3.21 -16.11 3.13
C LEU A 132 -2.50 -16.47 1.83
N ALA A 133 -1.41 -15.77 1.48
CA ALA A 133 -0.60 -16.12 0.33
C ALA A 133 -0.08 -17.57 0.43
N LYS A 134 0.49 -17.93 1.59
CA LYS A 134 1.02 -19.28 1.83
C LYS A 134 -0.06 -20.35 1.83
N ARG A 135 -1.19 -20.11 2.50
CA ARG A 135 -2.32 -21.05 2.52
C ARG A 135 -2.83 -21.32 1.11
N ASP A 136 -3.16 -20.27 0.36
CA ASP A 136 -3.74 -20.40 -0.97
C ASP A 136 -2.73 -21.01 -1.96
N PHE A 137 -1.44 -20.70 -1.81
CA PHE A 137 -0.35 -21.36 -2.52
C PHE A 137 -0.34 -22.87 -2.24
N LEU A 138 -0.30 -23.29 -0.96
CA LEU A 138 -0.23 -24.70 -0.59
C LEU A 138 -1.47 -25.48 -1.03
N GLU A 139 -2.66 -24.89 -0.92
CA GLU A 139 -3.91 -25.54 -1.32
C GLU A 139 -4.03 -25.70 -2.84
N MET A 140 -3.61 -24.71 -3.63
CA MET A 140 -3.78 -24.72 -5.09
C MET A 140 -2.57 -25.29 -5.84
N LYS A 141 -1.39 -25.36 -5.21
CA LYS A 141 -0.15 -25.90 -5.80
C LYS A 141 -0.33 -27.27 -6.48
N PRO A 142 -0.98 -28.28 -5.86
CA PRO A 142 -1.16 -29.59 -6.48
C PRO A 142 -1.87 -29.53 -7.83
N LEU A 143 -2.82 -28.61 -8.01
CA LEU A 143 -3.55 -28.45 -9.27
C LEU A 143 -2.65 -27.92 -10.39
N TYR A 144 -1.84 -26.90 -10.11
CA TYR A 144 -0.96 -26.30 -11.11
C TYR A 144 0.17 -27.25 -11.51
N GLU A 145 0.79 -27.90 -10.54
CA GLU A 145 1.86 -28.88 -10.80
C GLU A 145 1.32 -30.09 -11.56
N TRP A 146 0.12 -30.57 -11.22
CA TRP A 146 -0.53 -31.64 -11.98
C TRP A 146 -0.81 -31.22 -13.41
N LEU A 147 -1.19 -29.97 -13.67
CA LEU A 147 -1.35 -29.41 -15.02
C LEU A 147 -0.01 -29.09 -15.72
N GLY A 148 1.14 -29.30 -15.07
CA GLY A 148 2.46 -29.06 -15.65
C GLY A 148 2.89 -27.60 -15.68
N LEU A 149 2.37 -26.77 -14.77
CA LEU A 149 2.84 -25.40 -14.52
C LEU A 149 3.67 -25.34 -13.24
N SER A 150 4.66 -24.47 -13.24
CA SER A 150 5.45 -24.13 -12.07
C SER A 150 4.74 -23.06 -11.23
N VAL A 151 4.77 -23.20 -9.90
CA VAL A 151 4.16 -22.25 -8.97
C VAL A 151 5.07 -22.02 -7.77
N SER A 152 5.18 -20.76 -7.33
CA SER A 152 6.00 -20.38 -6.17
C SER A 152 5.25 -19.47 -5.20
N LEU A 153 5.77 -19.43 -3.96
CA LEU A 153 5.51 -18.34 -3.03
C LEU A 153 6.63 -17.32 -3.24
N GLY A 154 6.29 -16.07 -3.56
CA GLY A 154 7.26 -15.01 -3.87
C GLY A 154 8.10 -14.53 -2.67
N PHE A 155 8.09 -15.28 -1.57
CA PHE A 155 8.90 -15.03 -0.38
C PHE A 155 9.12 -16.34 0.39
N VAL A 156 10.18 -16.38 1.20
CA VAL A 156 10.41 -17.44 2.18
C VAL A 156 9.77 -17.05 3.51
N ASP A 157 8.90 -17.91 4.05
CA ASP A 157 8.17 -17.69 5.30
C ASP A 157 9.03 -17.98 6.53
N ILE A 158 10.18 -17.31 6.59
CA ILE A 158 11.13 -17.31 7.70
C ILE A 158 11.46 -15.83 7.97
N PRO A 159 11.22 -15.32 9.19
CA PRO A 159 11.60 -13.96 9.56
C PRO A 159 13.10 -13.73 9.31
N GLU A 160 13.44 -12.56 8.74
CA GLU A 160 14.84 -12.16 8.50
C GLU A 160 15.65 -13.14 7.65
N TYR A 161 14.98 -13.90 6.77
CA TYR A 161 15.65 -14.81 5.85
C TYR A 161 16.52 -14.06 4.84
N GLU A 162 17.81 -14.40 4.83
CA GLU A 162 18.74 -13.98 3.80
C GLU A 162 18.63 -14.93 2.61
N TYR A 163 18.23 -14.38 1.46
CA TYR A 163 18.11 -15.14 0.22
C TYR A 163 19.50 -15.52 -0.30
N ALA A 164 19.62 -16.77 -0.75
CA ALA A 164 20.79 -17.18 -1.50
C ALA A 164 20.86 -16.43 -2.84
N GLU A 165 22.05 -16.37 -3.43
CA GLU A 165 22.25 -15.76 -4.75
C GLU A 165 21.30 -16.39 -5.78
N ASN A 166 20.63 -15.56 -6.57
CA ASN A 166 19.59 -15.94 -7.55
C ASN A 166 18.32 -16.62 -7.01
N GLU A 167 18.18 -16.88 -5.71
CA GLU A 167 16.99 -17.55 -5.17
C GLU A 167 15.70 -16.76 -5.46
N LYS A 168 15.72 -15.43 -5.27
CA LYS A 168 14.57 -14.58 -5.64
C LYS A 168 14.27 -14.61 -7.13
N TYR A 169 15.32 -14.62 -7.96
CA TYR A 169 15.15 -14.68 -9.41
C TYR A 169 14.38 -15.95 -9.79
N GLU A 170 14.78 -17.10 -9.25
CA GLU A 170 14.09 -18.37 -9.47
C GLU A 170 12.64 -18.33 -8.99
N LEU A 171 12.37 -17.80 -7.80
CA LEU A 171 11.01 -17.67 -7.27
C LEU A 171 10.09 -16.90 -8.22
N TYR A 172 10.53 -15.75 -8.73
CA TYR A 172 9.71 -14.89 -9.59
C TYR A 172 9.58 -15.39 -11.04
N HIS A 173 10.45 -16.29 -11.50
CA HIS A 173 10.40 -16.87 -12.85
C HIS A 173 9.50 -18.11 -12.98
N HIS A 174 8.75 -18.46 -11.93
CA HIS A 174 7.70 -19.48 -12.03
C HIS A 174 6.51 -18.98 -12.87
N ASP A 175 5.75 -19.89 -13.48
CA ASP A 175 4.59 -19.56 -14.30
C ASP A 175 3.52 -18.79 -13.47
N ILE A 176 3.37 -19.14 -12.19
CA ILE A 176 2.44 -18.53 -11.25
C ILE A 176 3.16 -18.17 -9.93
N VAL A 177 2.96 -16.94 -9.45
CA VAL A 177 3.58 -16.45 -8.21
C VAL A 177 2.49 -15.99 -7.23
N TYR A 178 2.49 -16.56 -6.02
CA TYR A 178 1.66 -16.10 -4.90
C TYR A 178 2.48 -15.15 -4.03
N THR A 179 1.97 -13.96 -3.75
CA THR A 179 2.68 -12.98 -2.93
C THR A 179 1.71 -12.03 -2.21
N THR A 180 2.26 -11.04 -1.52
CA THR A 180 1.49 -9.95 -0.91
C THR A 180 1.81 -8.63 -1.58
N ASN A 181 0.87 -7.69 -1.46
CA ASN A 181 1.07 -6.32 -1.95
C ASN A 181 2.34 -5.68 -1.36
N GLY A 182 2.58 -5.87 -0.07
CA GLY A 182 3.77 -5.36 0.62
C GLY A 182 5.07 -5.97 0.10
N ARG A 183 5.17 -7.30 0.05
CA ARG A 183 6.37 -8.02 -0.45
C ARG A 183 6.70 -7.60 -1.87
N LEU A 184 5.74 -7.72 -2.78
CA LEU A 184 5.92 -7.33 -4.18
C LEU A 184 6.34 -5.86 -4.33
N GLY A 185 5.76 -4.96 -3.54
CA GLY A 185 6.09 -3.55 -3.64
C GLY A 185 7.49 -3.23 -3.13
N PHE A 186 7.94 -3.85 -2.03
CA PHE A 186 9.33 -3.72 -1.59
C PHE A 186 10.30 -4.37 -2.57
N ASP A 187 9.96 -5.54 -3.09
CA ASP A 187 10.75 -6.23 -4.11
C ASP A 187 10.89 -5.39 -5.37
N TYR A 188 9.82 -4.71 -5.81
CA TYR A 188 9.86 -3.75 -6.90
C TYR A 188 10.81 -2.58 -6.62
N LEU A 189 10.76 -2.01 -5.42
CA LEU A 189 11.64 -0.90 -5.05
C LEU A 189 13.11 -1.35 -4.96
N ILE A 190 13.39 -2.53 -4.37
CA ILE A 190 14.75 -3.09 -4.25
C ILE A 190 15.32 -3.43 -5.62
N ASP A 191 14.55 -4.07 -6.49
CA ASP A 191 14.97 -4.45 -7.84
C ASP A 191 15.39 -3.22 -8.69
N ASN A 192 14.70 -2.08 -8.51
CA ASN A 192 15.04 -0.83 -9.19
C ASN A 192 16.22 -0.07 -8.54
N LEU A 193 16.70 -0.49 -7.37
CA LEU A 193 17.91 0.03 -6.72
C LEU A 193 19.15 -0.83 -7.02
N ALA A 194 19.01 -1.98 -7.70
CA ALA A 194 20.11 -2.89 -8.03
C ALA A 194 21.22 -2.17 -8.82
N ASP A 195 22.48 -2.32 -8.40
CA ASP A 195 23.64 -1.71 -9.07
C ASP A 195 24.23 -2.57 -10.20
N ASP A 196 23.74 -3.80 -10.36
CA ASP A 196 24.10 -4.74 -11.42
C ASP A 196 22.84 -5.40 -11.99
N ILE A 197 22.83 -5.66 -13.30
CA ILE A 197 21.75 -6.38 -13.98
C ILE A 197 21.56 -7.79 -13.40
N ARG A 198 22.63 -8.42 -12.91
CA ARG A 198 22.59 -9.74 -12.24
C ARG A 198 21.88 -9.71 -10.89
N ALA A 199 21.84 -8.55 -10.24
CA ALA A 199 21.13 -8.37 -8.97
C ALA A 199 19.63 -8.10 -9.19
N LYS A 200 19.19 -7.86 -10.43
CA LYS A 200 17.77 -7.77 -10.77
C LYS A 200 17.15 -9.17 -10.81
N PHE A 201 15.99 -9.30 -10.19
CA PHE A 201 15.29 -10.57 -10.02
C PHE A 201 13.82 -10.52 -10.48
N LEU A 202 13.23 -9.34 -10.64
CA LEU A 202 11.84 -9.22 -11.09
C LEU A 202 11.74 -9.29 -12.62
N PRO A 203 10.90 -10.19 -13.17
CA PRO A 203 10.54 -10.14 -14.57
C PRO A 203 9.54 -9.01 -14.82
N LYS A 204 9.26 -8.74 -16.11
CA LYS A 204 8.19 -7.82 -16.49
C LYS A 204 6.86 -8.27 -15.88
N LEU A 205 6.20 -7.35 -15.17
CA LEU A 205 4.91 -7.61 -14.52
C LEU A 205 3.80 -7.72 -15.58
N ASN A 206 3.27 -8.93 -15.79
CA ASN A 206 2.31 -9.22 -16.86
C ASN A 206 0.86 -9.22 -16.37
N PHE A 207 0.42 -10.25 -15.65
CA PHE A 207 -0.97 -10.37 -15.19
C PHE A 207 -1.05 -10.52 -13.67
N ALA A 208 -1.93 -9.74 -13.02
CA ALA A 208 -2.21 -9.87 -11.59
C ALA A 208 -3.70 -10.06 -11.28
N ILE A 209 -3.99 -10.87 -10.26
CA ILE A 209 -5.26 -10.91 -9.57
C ILE A 209 -5.03 -10.46 -8.13
N ILE A 210 -5.77 -9.45 -7.71
CA ILE A 210 -5.69 -8.90 -6.36
C ILE A 210 -6.87 -9.44 -5.55
N ASP A 211 -6.57 -10.25 -4.54
CA ASP A 211 -7.57 -10.69 -3.57
C ASP A 211 -7.91 -9.56 -2.58
N GLU A 212 -9.18 -9.51 -2.17
CA GLU A 212 -9.71 -8.43 -1.32
C GLU A 212 -9.35 -7.04 -1.87
N VAL A 213 -9.54 -6.89 -3.19
CA VAL A 213 -9.05 -5.74 -3.96
C VAL A 213 -9.47 -4.40 -3.37
N ASP A 214 -10.67 -4.28 -2.83
CA ASP A 214 -11.12 -3.04 -2.19
C ASP A 214 -10.25 -2.62 -1.01
N SER A 215 -9.72 -3.56 -0.24
CA SER A 215 -8.84 -3.18 0.86
C SER A 215 -7.40 -2.92 0.47
N ILE A 216 -6.91 -3.53 -0.59
CA ILE A 216 -5.56 -3.24 -1.09
C ILE A 216 -5.56 -1.90 -1.86
N ILE A 217 -6.51 -1.75 -2.79
CA ILE A 217 -6.53 -0.68 -3.78
C ILE A 217 -7.21 0.59 -3.28
N LEU A 218 -8.12 0.49 -2.31
CA LEU A 218 -8.88 1.64 -1.80
C LEU A 218 -8.57 1.94 -0.33
N ASP A 219 -8.51 0.93 0.53
CA ASP A 219 -8.25 1.18 1.95
C ASP A 219 -6.75 1.43 2.21
N ALA A 220 -5.87 0.50 1.81
CA ALA A 220 -4.42 0.58 2.03
C ALA A 220 -3.68 1.52 1.07
N ALA A 221 -4.30 1.96 -0.03
CA ALA A 221 -3.65 2.76 -1.07
C ALA A 221 -3.22 4.18 -0.64
N GLN A 222 -3.55 4.61 0.58
CA GLN A 222 -3.18 5.93 1.11
C GLN A 222 -1.72 6.01 1.57
N THR A 223 -1.14 4.90 2.04
CA THR A 223 0.21 4.87 2.59
C THR A 223 1.18 4.35 1.53
N PRO A 224 2.14 5.16 1.07
CA PRO A 224 3.16 4.68 0.14
C PRO A 224 4.10 3.68 0.84
N LEU A 225 4.65 2.76 0.06
CA LEU A 225 5.80 1.96 0.46
C LEU A 225 7.06 2.80 0.30
N VAL A 226 7.98 2.68 1.26
CA VAL A 226 9.14 3.57 1.39
C VAL A 226 10.34 2.72 1.77
N ILE A 227 11.44 2.85 1.02
CA ILE A 227 12.75 2.34 1.42
C ILE A 227 13.52 3.49 2.07
N SER A 228 13.95 3.26 3.31
CA SER A 228 14.78 4.19 4.07
C SER A 228 16.26 4.01 3.74
N GLY A 229 17.00 5.13 3.74
CA GLY A 229 18.40 5.22 3.34
C GLY A 229 19.34 5.66 4.43
N ALA A 230 20.22 6.62 4.11
CA ALA A 230 21.22 7.11 5.06
C ALA A 230 20.58 7.92 6.21
N PRO A 231 21.18 7.91 7.41
CA PRO A 231 20.71 8.71 8.52
C PRO A 231 20.88 10.20 8.23
N ARG A 232 19.87 10.99 8.60
CA ARG A 232 19.89 12.45 8.57
C ARG A 232 20.45 13.00 9.88
N VAL A 233 20.89 14.25 9.80
CA VAL A 233 21.20 15.03 11.01
C VAL A 233 19.91 15.22 11.81
N GLN A 234 19.82 14.52 12.94
CA GLN A 234 18.66 14.55 13.82
C GLN A 234 18.68 15.79 14.72
N SER A 235 17.51 16.40 14.90
CA SER A 235 17.38 17.54 15.81
C SER A 235 17.38 17.09 17.26
N ASN A 236 18.20 17.73 18.10
CA ASN A 236 18.22 17.51 19.55
C ASN A 236 17.05 18.21 20.29
N LEU A 237 16.11 18.84 19.55
CA LEU A 237 15.06 19.68 20.14
C LEU A 237 13.82 18.92 20.61
N PHE A 238 13.64 17.64 20.24
CA PHE A 238 12.39 16.90 20.49
C PHE A 238 11.96 16.90 21.96
N HIS A 239 12.86 16.57 22.90
CA HIS A 239 12.52 16.55 24.33
C HIS A 239 12.25 17.95 24.91
N ILE A 240 13.00 18.97 24.47
CA ILE A 240 12.82 20.35 24.92
C ILE A 240 11.45 20.87 24.45
N VAL A 241 11.13 20.62 23.18
CA VAL A 241 9.87 21.05 22.56
C VAL A 241 8.68 20.29 23.12
N LYS A 242 8.81 18.99 23.41
CA LYS A 242 7.80 18.24 24.17
C LYS A 242 7.43 18.96 25.46
N THR A 243 8.44 19.28 26.27
CA THR A 243 8.25 19.95 27.57
C THR A 243 7.52 21.27 27.38
N PHE A 244 7.87 22.05 26.34
CA PHE A 244 7.16 23.27 25.99
C PHE A 244 5.70 23.02 25.61
N VAL A 245 5.42 22.05 24.74
CA VAL A 245 4.06 21.70 24.27
C VAL A 245 3.16 21.24 25.42
N GLU A 246 3.71 20.64 26.48
CA GLU A 246 2.97 20.31 27.70
C GLU A 246 2.49 21.54 28.48
N THR A 247 3.15 22.69 28.33
CA THR A 247 2.74 23.96 28.96
C THR A 247 1.64 24.71 28.21
N LEU A 248 1.31 24.28 26.99
CA LEU A 248 0.36 24.99 26.12
C LEU A 248 -1.10 24.62 26.41
N GLU A 249 -1.97 25.62 26.39
CA GLU A 249 -3.42 25.47 26.57
C GLU A 249 -4.14 25.44 25.21
N LYS A 250 -4.96 24.39 25.01
CA LYS A 250 -5.78 24.25 23.81
C LYS A 250 -6.83 25.37 23.74
N ASP A 251 -7.10 25.86 22.54
CA ASP A 251 -8.06 26.93 22.21
C ASP A 251 -7.64 28.33 22.70
N LYS A 252 -6.47 28.44 23.34
CA LYS A 252 -5.81 29.70 23.72
C LYS A 252 -4.46 29.85 23.04
N ASP A 253 -3.53 28.94 23.29
CA ASP A 253 -2.16 28.97 22.73
C ASP A 253 -2.08 28.30 21.35
N PHE A 254 -2.99 27.38 21.05
CA PHE A 254 -3.05 26.69 19.76
C PHE A 254 -4.47 26.22 19.47
N ILE A 255 -4.76 26.01 18.19
CA ILE A 255 -6.06 25.52 17.70
C ILE A 255 -5.85 24.16 17.03
N VAL A 256 -6.77 23.22 17.28
CA VAL A 256 -6.78 21.89 16.67
C VAL A 256 -8.06 21.69 15.88
N ASN A 257 -7.93 21.32 14.62
CA ASN A 257 -9.04 20.89 13.78
C ASN A 257 -8.96 19.38 13.53
N PHE A 258 -9.73 18.58 14.28
CA PHE A 258 -9.73 17.12 14.16
C PHE A 258 -10.27 16.60 12.81
N ASN A 259 -11.17 17.36 12.17
CA ASN A 259 -11.77 16.96 10.89
C ASN A 259 -10.77 17.09 9.76
N LYS A 260 -9.97 18.16 9.79
CA LYS A 260 -8.89 18.41 8.82
C LYS A 260 -7.53 17.83 9.22
N LYS A 261 -7.40 17.34 10.45
CA LYS A 261 -6.12 16.93 11.06
C LYS A 261 -5.05 18.04 11.01
N GLU A 262 -5.47 19.27 11.32
CA GLU A 262 -4.61 20.45 11.33
C GLU A 262 -4.40 20.95 12.77
N VAL A 263 -3.20 21.44 13.06
CA VAL A 263 -2.86 22.11 14.32
C VAL A 263 -2.00 23.32 14.01
N TRP A 264 -2.28 24.47 14.63
CA TRP A 264 -1.45 25.66 14.48
C TRP A 264 -1.43 26.47 15.78
N LEU A 265 -0.33 27.20 16.00
CA LEU A 265 -0.21 28.14 17.11
C LEU A 265 -1.09 29.37 16.86
N THR A 266 -1.64 29.92 17.93
CA THR A 266 -2.22 31.27 17.92
C THR A 266 -1.12 32.33 18.04
N ASP A 267 -1.49 33.60 17.96
CA ASP A 267 -0.55 34.70 18.24
C ASP A 267 -0.02 34.61 19.68
N GLU A 268 -0.89 34.33 20.66
CA GLU A 268 -0.50 34.11 22.07
C GLU A 268 0.49 32.94 22.22
N GLY A 269 0.21 31.81 21.56
CA GLY A 269 1.13 30.66 21.59
C GLY A 269 2.47 30.95 20.91
N SER A 270 2.47 31.77 19.86
CA SER A 270 3.70 32.19 19.16
C SER A 270 4.55 33.14 20.01
N GLU A 271 3.92 34.04 20.76
CA GLU A 271 4.60 34.90 21.74
C GLU A 271 5.16 34.08 22.91
N LYS A 272 4.36 33.14 23.44
CA LYS A 272 4.79 32.23 24.51
C LYS A 272 5.96 31.36 24.08
N ALA A 273 5.96 30.86 22.84
CA ALA A 273 7.11 30.15 22.26
C ALA A 273 8.35 31.05 22.15
N SER A 274 8.18 32.28 21.64
CA SER A 274 9.29 33.24 21.53
C SER A 274 9.92 33.54 22.89
N HIS A 275 9.10 33.70 23.93
CA HIS A 275 9.57 33.89 25.30
C HIS A 275 10.28 32.66 25.88
N TYR A 276 9.69 31.46 25.73
CA TYR A 276 10.24 30.22 26.26
C TYR A 276 11.62 29.90 25.68
N PHE A 277 11.78 30.05 24.36
CA PHE A 277 13.03 29.78 23.65
C PHE A 277 13.98 30.99 23.60
N LYS A 278 13.61 32.13 24.19
CA LYS A 278 14.38 33.38 24.23
C LYS A 278 14.79 33.88 22.84
N VAL A 279 13.84 33.84 21.90
CA VAL A 279 14.02 34.37 20.53
C VAL A 279 13.07 35.54 20.31
N ASN A 280 13.45 36.49 19.45
CA ASN A 280 12.59 37.65 19.15
C ASN A 280 11.30 37.24 18.45
N SER A 281 11.41 36.37 17.45
CA SER A 281 10.28 35.78 16.74
C SER A 281 10.67 34.42 16.21
N ILE A 282 9.83 33.42 16.48
CA ILE A 282 10.04 32.05 15.99
C ILE A 282 9.95 31.93 14.46
N TYR A 283 9.36 32.91 13.76
CA TYR A 283 9.16 32.85 12.29
C TYR A 283 10.34 33.43 11.48
N GLN A 284 11.47 33.73 12.10
CA GLN A 284 12.70 34.08 11.38
C GLN A 284 13.27 32.84 10.68
N GLN A 285 13.89 33.01 9.50
CA GLN A 285 14.40 31.91 8.66
C GLN A 285 15.33 30.95 9.43
N GLN A 286 16.16 31.48 10.34
CA GLN A 286 17.08 30.71 11.17
C GLN A 286 16.40 29.79 12.21
N TYR A 287 15.12 30.00 12.53
CA TYR A 287 14.35 29.21 13.50
C TYR A 287 13.29 28.32 12.85
N PHE A 288 13.39 28.11 11.54
CA PHE A 288 12.47 27.25 10.79
C PHE A 288 12.32 25.85 11.43
N ASP A 289 13.43 25.24 11.85
CA ASP A 289 13.42 23.93 12.50
C ASP A 289 12.70 23.94 13.84
N LEU A 290 12.84 25.00 14.63
CA LEU A 290 12.14 25.12 15.91
C LEU A 290 10.62 25.14 15.70
N VAL A 291 10.13 25.97 14.77
CA VAL A 291 8.70 26.03 14.42
C VAL A 291 8.20 24.69 13.92
N ARG A 292 8.98 24.04 13.04
CA ARG A 292 8.67 22.70 12.52
C ARG A 292 8.51 21.71 13.68
N MET A 293 9.44 21.66 14.63
CA MET A 293 9.39 20.72 15.75
C MET A 293 8.22 20.99 16.71
N ILE A 294 7.91 22.27 17.00
CA ILE A 294 6.73 22.62 17.83
C ILE A 294 5.46 22.10 17.18
N HIS A 295 5.31 22.34 15.87
CA HIS A 295 4.17 21.86 15.11
C HIS A 295 4.10 20.33 15.06
N LEU A 296 5.20 19.62 14.81
CA LEU A 296 5.25 18.15 14.83
C LEU A 296 4.85 17.59 16.19
N SER A 297 5.34 18.17 17.27
CA SER A 297 5.03 17.75 18.65
C SER A 297 3.56 17.99 19.00
N LEU A 298 2.99 19.13 18.59
CA LEU A 298 1.55 19.40 18.73
C LEU A 298 0.71 18.40 17.93
N ARG A 299 1.10 18.10 16.68
CA ARG A 299 0.40 17.12 15.86
C ARG A 299 0.46 15.73 16.48
N ALA A 300 1.64 15.28 16.90
CA ALA A 300 1.84 14.00 17.54
C ALA A 300 0.96 13.84 18.79
N LYS A 301 0.87 14.88 19.64
CA LYS A 301 0.06 14.86 20.87
C LYS A 301 -1.45 14.86 20.62
N TYR A 302 -1.94 15.66 19.67
CA TYR A 302 -3.38 15.91 19.52
C TYR A 302 -4.05 15.17 18.36
N LEU A 303 -3.30 14.75 17.33
CA LEU A 303 -3.87 14.11 16.14
C LEU A 303 -3.65 12.59 16.08
N PHE A 304 -2.66 12.09 16.84
CA PHE A 304 -2.34 10.68 16.96
C PHE A 304 -2.71 10.17 18.35
N LYS A 305 -3.45 9.07 18.41
CA LYS A 305 -3.91 8.48 19.66
C LYS A 305 -3.30 7.10 19.87
N TYR A 306 -2.79 6.86 21.07
CA TYR A 306 -2.43 5.53 21.55
C TYR A 306 -3.62 4.55 21.40
N ASN A 307 -3.34 3.30 21.02
CA ASN A 307 -4.30 2.22 20.71
C ASN A 307 -5.24 2.46 19.50
N LEU A 308 -5.06 3.56 18.75
CA LEU A 308 -5.85 3.84 17.54
C LEU A 308 -4.96 4.13 16.34
N ASP A 309 -3.88 4.87 16.54
CA ASP A 309 -2.92 5.28 15.53
C ASP A 309 -1.58 4.56 15.64
N TYR A 310 -1.20 4.25 16.87
CA TYR A 310 0.03 3.56 17.22
C TYR A 310 -0.13 2.95 18.61
N PHE A 311 0.80 2.08 18.97
CA PHE A 311 0.98 1.55 20.31
C PHE A 311 2.47 1.32 20.56
N ILE A 312 2.83 0.97 21.79
CA ILE A 312 4.22 0.72 22.17
C ILE A 312 4.40 -0.80 22.25
N PHE A 313 5.39 -1.33 21.55
CA PHE A 313 5.74 -2.75 21.53
C PHE A 313 7.25 -2.91 21.63
N ASP A 314 7.73 -3.75 22.56
CA ASP A 314 9.17 -3.97 22.81
C ASP A 314 10.01 -2.68 22.95
N GLY A 315 9.39 -1.63 23.50
CA GLY A 315 10.04 -0.33 23.68
C GLY A 315 10.10 0.54 22.42
N GLU A 316 9.40 0.19 21.34
CA GLU A 316 9.31 0.97 20.10
C GLU A 316 7.87 1.40 19.77
N ILE A 317 7.73 2.46 18.97
CA ILE A 317 6.44 2.90 18.44
C ILE A 317 6.09 2.09 17.20
N VAL A 318 5.01 1.31 17.27
CA VAL A 318 4.47 0.57 16.12
C VAL A 318 3.17 1.21 15.66
N LEU A 319 3.12 1.60 14.38
CA LEU A 319 1.94 2.24 13.79
C LEU A 319 0.81 1.23 13.58
N ILE A 320 -0.42 1.72 13.70
CA ILE A 320 -1.64 0.97 13.41
C ILE A 320 -2.31 1.60 12.20
N ASP A 321 -2.60 0.82 11.17
CA ASP A 321 -3.48 1.26 10.09
C ASP A 321 -4.91 1.40 10.64
N ARG A 322 -5.47 2.62 10.65
CA ARG A 322 -6.80 2.90 11.19
C ARG A 322 -7.93 2.12 10.52
N ILE A 323 -7.77 1.74 9.26
CA ILE A 323 -8.82 1.04 8.52
C ILE A 323 -8.72 -0.46 8.79
N THR A 324 -7.49 -0.98 8.78
CA THR A 324 -7.25 -2.42 8.91
C THR A 324 -6.97 -2.88 10.35
N GLY A 325 -6.80 -1.95 11.30
CA GLY A 325 -6.42 -2.24 12.68
C GLY A 325 -5.09 -3.00 12.81
N ARG A 326 -4.33 -3.15 11.71
CA ARG A 326 -3.11 -3.96 11.67
C ARG A 326 -1.91 -3.13 12.10
N MET A 327 -1.00 -3.81 12.76
CA MET A 327 0.33 -3.31 13.05
C MET A 327 1.12 -3.18 11.74
N LEU A 328 1.85 -2.07 11.59
CA LEU A 328 2.75 -1.80 10.48
C LEU A 328 4.20 -1.82 10.99
N PRO A 329 4.74 -3.00 11.34
CA PRO A 329 6.11 -3.11 11.85
C PRO A 329 7.12 -2.60 10.81
N GLY A 330 8.19 -1.96 11.27
CA GLY A 330 9.20 -1.34 10.41
C GLY A 330 8.74 -0.07 9.66
N THR A 331 7.46 0.30 9.74
CA THR A 331 6.94 1.51 9.11
C THR A 331 7.05 2.70 10.06
N LYS A 332 7.77 3.74 9.66
CA LYS A 332 7.89 5.00 10.43
C LYS A 332 7.16 6.15 9.75
N LEU A 333 6.65 7.09 10.55
CA LEU A 333 6.10 8.34 10.04
C LEU A 333 7.24 9.26 9.58
N GLN A 334 7.02 9.96 8.48
CA GLN A 334 8.06 10.77 7.84
C GLN A 334 8.22 12.16 8.49
N SER A 335 9.31 12.84 8.09
CA SER A 335 9.56 14.26 8.37
C SER A 335 9.63 14.61 9.87
N GLY A 336 10.19 13.71 10.69
CA GLY A 336 10.35 13.93 12.13
C GLY A 336 9.10 13.67 12.96
N LEU A 337 7.97 13.28 12.36
CA LEU A 337 6.72 13.06 13.09
C LEU A 337 6.77 11.80 13.96
N HIS A 338 7.46 10.75 13.50
CA HIS A 338 7.63 9.53 14.30
C HIS A 338 8.46 9.82 15.55
N GLN A 339 9.57 10.55 15.37
CA GLN A 339 10.45 10.99 16.46
C GLN A 339 9.72 11.90 17.45
N ALA A 340 8.78 12.72 16.99
CA ALA A 340 7.93 13.51 17.87
C ALA A 340 7.00 12.63 18.73
N ILE A 341 6.46 11.53 18.18
CA ILE A 341 5.66 10.56 18.95
C ILE A 341 6.54 9.79 19.94
N GLU A 342 7.70 9.28 19.50
CA GLU A 342 8.67 8.58 20.38
C GLU A 342 9.05 9.48 21.57
N ALA A 343 9.36 10.75 21.31
CA ALA A 343 9.67 11.71 22.36
C ALA A 343 8.49 11.91 23.33
N LEU A 344 7.26 12.05 22.82
CA LEU A 344 6.05 12.20 23.65
C LEU A 344 5.79 11.00 24.57
N GLU A 345 5.99 9.80 24.06
CA GLU A 345 5.81 8.56 24.82
C GLU A 345 7.01 8.19 25.70
N ASN A 346 8.07 9.00 25.69
CA ASN A 346 9.35 8.73 26.39
C ASN A 346 10.02 7.43 25.94
N VAL A 347 9.89 7.12 24.66
CA VAL A 347 10.59 6.03 23.98
C VAL A 347 11.94 6.54 23.44
N GLU A 348 12.91 5.65 23.26
CA GLU A 348 14.18 6.01 22.62
C GLU A 348 13.93 6.56 21.21
N ILE A 349 14.45 7.76 20.92
CA ILE A 349 14.19 8.41 19.64
C ILE A 349 15.05 7.74 18.58
N SER A 350 14.39 7.15 17.58
CA SER A 350 15.08 6.47 16.50
C SER A 350 15.68 7.44 15.48
N GLN A 351 16.70 6.98 14.75
CA GLN A 351 17.36 7.78 13.72
C GLN A 351 16.38 8.16 12.59
N ASP A 352 16.37 9.44 12.20
CA ASP A 352 15.62 9.91 11.02
C ASP A 352 16.38 9.50 9.75
N MET A 353 15.79 8.65 8.92
CA MET A 353 16.42 8.12 7.72
C MET A 353 15.86 8.83 6.48
N SER A 354 16.70 9.12 5.48
CA SER A 354 16.22 9.67 4.20
C SER A 354 15.38 8.65 3.43
N VAL A 355 14.51 9.13 2.53
CA VAL A 355 13.74 8.25 1.65
C VAL A 355 14.52 7.98 0.37
N MET A 356 14.92 6.73 0.13
CA MET A 356 15.62 6.33 -1.10
C MET A 356 14.66 6.08 -2.26
N ALA A 357 13.57 5.37 -1.98
CA ALA A 357 12.62 4.97 -3.02
C ALA A 357 11.21 4.91 -2.44
N THR A 358 10.22 5.19 -3.27
CA THR A 358 8.82 5.23 -2.85
C THR A 358 7.87 4.86 -3.98
N ILE A 359 6.80 4.13 -3.64
CA ILE A 359 5.72 3.80 -4.56
C ILE A 359 4.42 3.60 -3.81
N THR A 360 3.31 4.07 -4.37
CA THR A 360 1.96 3.72 -3.89
C THR A 360 1.48 2.41 -4.50
N PHE A 361 0.63 1.66 -3.80
CA PHE A 361 -0.02 0.48 -4.39
C PHE A 361 -0.74 0.79 -5.71
N GLN A 362 -1.32 1.99 -5.81
CA GLN A 362 -1.91 2.52 -7.04
C GLN A 362 -0.97 2.42 -8.24
N ASN A 363 0.24 2.95 -8.13
CA ASN A 363 1.20 2.96 -9.24
C ASN A 363 1.96 1.65 -9.38
N LEU A 364 2.11 0.87 -8.31
CA LEU A 364 2.64 -0.48 -8.38
C LEU A 364 1.77 -1.36 -9.30
N PHE A 365 0.45 -1.37 -9.10
CA PHE A 365 -0.42 -2.21 -9.93
C PHE A 365 -0.58 -1.71 -11.37
N LYS A 366 -0.29 -0.42 -11.63
CA LYS A 366 -0.20 0.11 -13.00
C LYS A 366 1.03 -0.38 -13.76
N GLN A 367 2.02 -0.95 -13.08
CA GLN A 367 3.17 -1.57 -13.75
C GLN A 367 2.83 -2.93 -14.39
N PHE A 368 1.69 -3.53 -14.03
CA PHE A 368 1.20 -4.75 -14.69
C PHE A 368 0.61 -4.42 -16.06
N ASP A 369 0.91 -5.24 -17.07
CA ASP A 369 0.26 -5.17 -18.39
C ASP A 369 -1.27 -5.26 -18.25
N GLU A 370 -1.78 -6.12 -17.37
CA GLU A 370 -3.19 -6.20 -17.00
C GLU A 370 -3.34 -6.65 -15.54
N PHE A 371 -4.27 -6.05 -14.79
CA PHE A 371 -4.64 -6.55 -13.46
C PHE A 371 -6.15 -6.60 -13.26
N SER A 372 -6.57 -7.50 -12.39
CA SER A 372 -7.96 -7.70 -12.00
C SER A 372 -8.07 -7.90 -10.49
N GLY A 373 -9.26 -8.11 -9.98
CA GLY A 373 -9.41 -8.38 -8.55
C GLY A 373 -10.70 -9.07 -8.18
N MET A 374 -10.73 -9.57 -6.96
CA MET A 374 -11.89 -10.21 -6.35
C MET A 374 -12.15 -9.64 -4.96
N THR A 375 -13.43 -9.49 -4.62
CA THR A 375 -13.85 -8.96 -3.31
C THR A 375 -15.32 -9.32 -3.05
N GLY A 376 -15.78 -9.26 -1.80
CA GLY A 376 -17.20 -9.38 -1.46
C GLY A 376 -17.99 -8.07 -1.56
N THR A 377 -17.31 -6.93 -1.69
CA THR A 377 -17.86 -5.60 -1.37
C THR A 377 -17.52 -4.50 -2.39
N GLY A 378 -17.11 -4.88 -3.60
CA GLY A 378 -16.56 -3.96 -4.60
C GLY A 378 -17.55 -2.93 -5.19
N LYS A 379 -18.84 -3.25 -5.31
CA LYS A 379 -19.83 -2.49 -6.08
C LYS A 379 -20.08 -1.10 -5.51
N LEU A 380 -20.04 -0.97 -4.19
CA LEU A 380 -20.16 0.32 -3.52
C LEU A 380 -19.00 1.26 -3.89
N GLY A 381 -17.83 0.69 -4.21
CA GLY A 381 -16.65 1.42 -4.68
C GLY A 381 -16.48 1.45 -6.20
N GLU A 382 -17.45 1.01 -7.01
CA GLU A 382 -17.28 0.89 -8.47
C GLU A 382 -16.85 2.19 -9.14
N LYS A 383 -17.40 3.33 -8.69
CA LYS A 383 -17.00 4.65 -9.21
C LYS A 383 -15.51 4.89 -9.00
N GLU A 384 -15.00 4.61 -7.80
CA GLU A 384 -13.60 4.83 -7.43
C GLU A 384 -12.66 3.90 -8.21
N PHE A 385 -13.04 2.63 -8.37
CA PHE A 385 -12.29 1.69 -9.21
C PHE A 385 -12.23 2.14 -10.68
N PHE A 386 -13.33 2.69 -11.19
CA PHE A 386 -13.38 3.18 -12.57
C PHE A 386 -12.55 4.46 -12.73
N ASP A 387 -12.72 5.44 -11.84
CA ASP A 387 -12.05 6.74 -11.95
C ASP A 387 -10.52 6.60 -11.77
N LEU A 388 -10.06 5.72 -10.88
CA LEU A 388 -8.64 5.54 -10.59
C LEU A 388 -7.94 4.55 -11.53
N TYR A 389 -8.64 3.50 -11.97
CA TYR A 389 -8.03 2.35 -12.65
C TYR A 389 -8.75 1.90 -13.92
N SER A 390 -9.84 2.58 -14.31
CA SER A 390 -10.71 2.15 -15.40
C SER A 390 -11.25 0.72 -15.22
N LYS A 391 -11.36 0.27 -13.96
CA LYS A 391 -11.86 -1.07 -13.61
C LYS A 391 -13.34 -1.04 -13.31
N VAL A 392 -14.05 -2.00 -13.88
CA VAL A 392 -15.49 -2.16 -13.71
C VAL A 392 -15.76 -3.28 -12.71
N VAL A 393 -16.80 -3.11 -11.87
CA VAL A 393 -17.23 -4.15 -10.92
C VAL A 393 -18.40 -4.93 -11.50
N ILE A 394 -18.24 -6.26 -11.56
CA ILE A 394 -19.28 -7.20 -11.97
C ILE A 394 -19.73 -7.96 -10.73
N GLU A 395 -21.00 -7.77 -10.35
CA GLU A 395 -21.61 -8.53 -9.24
C GLU A 395 -21.98 -9.92 -9.73
N ILE A 396 -21.25 -10.92 -9.24
CA ILE A 396 -21.48 -12.32 -9.53
C ILE A 396 -22.62 -12.82 -8.64
N PRO A 397 -23.62 -13.52 -9.19
CA PRO A 397 -24.70 -14.08 -8.38
C PRO A 397 -24.15 -15.12 -7.39
N THR A 398 -24.79 -15.24 -6.22
CA THR A 398 -24.48 -16.31 -5.27
C THR A 398 -24.94 -17.66 -5.82
N HIS A 399 -24.26 -18.74 -5.44
CA HIS A 399 -24.69 -20.08 -5.81
C HIS A 399 -26.04 -20.44 -5.17
N SER A 400 -26.17 -20.14 -3.88
CA SER A 400 -27.39 -20.32 -3.09
C SER A 400 -27.98 -18.96 -2.71
N PRO A 401 -29.31 -18.81 -2.58
CA PRO A 401 -29.93 -17.61 -2.05
C PRO A 401 -29.44 -17.31 -0.62
N ILE A 402 -29.34 -16.03 -0.24
CA ILE A 402 -28.92 -15.63 1.11
C ILE A 402 -30.14 -15.70 2.04
N GLU A 403 -30.07 -16.52 3.10
CA GLU A 403 -31.14 -16.69 4.10
C GLU A 403 -30.92 -15.87 5.39
N ARG A 404 -29.83 -15.10 5.48
CA ARG A 404 -29.47 -14.30 6.65
C ARG A 404 -30.52 -13.24 7.00
N ASP A 405 -30.88 -13.16 8.28
CA ASP A 405 -31.66 -12.05 8.86
C ASP A 405 -30.76 -10.86 9.23
N ASP A 406 -30.69 -9.87 8.33
CA ASP A 406 -30.04 -8.59 8.58
C ASP A 406 -30.98 -7.62 9.32
N ARG A 407 -30.92 -7.65 10.65
CA ARG A 407 -31.78 -6.79 11.49
C ARG A 407 -31.38 -5.32 11.40
N PRO A 408 -32.37 -4.42 11.58
CA PRO A 408 -32.10 -2.99 11.66
C PRO A 408 -31.25 -2.64 12.89
N ASP A 409 -30.56 -1.52 12.78
CA ASP A 409 -29.64 -1.02 13.80
C ASP A 409 -30.39 -0.73 15.12
N ARG A 410 -29.83 -1.15 16.26
CA ARG A 410 -30.35 -0.81 17.59
C ARG A 410 -29.69 0.48 18.07
N VAL A 411 -30.52 1.42 18.48
CA VAL A 411 -30.11 2.80 18.73
C VAL A 411 -30.15 3.10 20.22
N PHE A 412 -29.05 3.64 20.74
CA PHE A 412 -28.87 4.00 22.14
C PHE A 412 -28.48 5.47 22.30
N ALA A 413 -28.74 6.02 23.48
CA ALA A 413 -28.38 7.39 23.80
C ALA A 413 -26.88 7.55 24.08
N ASN A 414 -26.28 6.59 24.78
CA ASN A 414 -24.88 6.62 25.18
C ASN A 414 -24.20 5.25 25.06
N GLY A 415 -22.87 5.25 25.17
CA GLY A 415 -22.03 4.05 25.06
C GLY A 415 -22.32 3.00 26.15
N ASP A 416 -22.53 3.42 27.40
CA ASP A 416 -22.76 2.49 28.52
C ASP A 416 -24.02 1.63 28.31
N LYS A 417 -25.15 2.27 27.94
CA LYS A 417 -26.40 1.54 27.66
C LYS A 417 -26.30 0.67 26.43
N LYS A 418 -25.52 1.09 25.44
CA LYS A 418 -25.21 0.28 24.26
C LYS A 418 -24.45 -0.99 24.66
N ASN A 419 -23.39 -0.85 25.46
CA ASN A 419 -22.55 -1.96 25.91
C ASN A 419 -23.35 -2.95 26.78
N ASP A 420 -24.17 -2.46 27.71
CA ASP A 420 -25.09 -3.28 28.50
C ASP A 420 -26.05 -4.10 27.60
N ALA A 421 -26.58 -3.47 26.55
CA ALA A 421 -27.51 -4.11 25.62
C ALA A 421 -26.81 -5.15 24.72
N ILE A 422 -25.56 -4.89 24.31
CA ILE A 422 -24.73 -5.86 23.59
C ILE A 422 -24.50 -7.08 24.46
N LEU A 423 -24.03 -6.91 25.69
CA LEU A 423 -23.80 -8.02 26.63
C LEU A 423 -25.06 -8.86 26.84
N LYS A 424 -26.21 -8.23 27.11
CA LYS A 424 -27.49 -8.94 27.24
C LYS A 424 -27.87 -9.73 25.99
N THR A 425 -27.58 -9.17 24.81
CA THR A 425 -27.87 -9.83 23.53
C THR A 425 -26.96 -11.04 23.34
N VAL A 426 -25.66 -10.90 23.59
CA VAL A 426 -24.69 -12.01 23.49
C VAL A 426 -25.04 -13.13 24.46
N ILE A 427 -25.36 -12.79 25.72
CA ILE A 427 -25.77 -13.77 26.75
C ILE A 427 -27.02 -14.52 26.31
N GLY A 428 -28.07 -13.80 25.87
CA GLY A 428 -29.32 -14.45 25.45
C GLY A 428 -29.17 -15.37 24.23
N ILE A 429 -28.21 -15.10 23.33
CA ILE A 429 -27.91 -15.97 22.20
C ILE A 429 -27.06 -17.17 22.66
N HIS A 430 -26.11 -16.95 23.55
CA HIS A 430 -25.29 -18.02 24.11
C HIS A 430 -26.12 -19.02 24.93
N GLU A 431 -27.17 -18.56 25.63
CA GLU A 431 -28.14 -19.41 26.34
C GLU A 431 -28.86 -20.40 25.41
N THR A 432 -29.05 -20.06 24.13
CA THR A 432 -29.62 -20.98 23.12
C THR A 432 -28.57 -21.83 22.41
N GLN A 433 -27.32 -21.82 22.90
CA GLN A 433 -26.15 -22.51 22.32
C GLN A 433 -25.78 -22.06 20.90
N GLN A 434 -26.36 -20.96 20.42
CA GLN A 434 -26.06 -20.42 19.11
C GLN A 434 -24.70 -19.69 19.14
N PRO A 435 -23.80 -19.91 18.16
CA PRO A 435 -22.51 -19.23 18.14
C PRO A 435 -22.64 -17.74 17.89
N VAL A 436 -21.79 -16.96 18.56
CA VAL A 436 -21.76 -15.49 18.49
C VAL A 436 -20.38 -14.99 18.09
N LEU A 437 -20.35 -14.17 17.04
CA LEU A 437 -19.21 -13.34 16.69
C LEU A 437 -19.52 -11.88 17.03
N LEU A 438 -18.94 -11.37 18.12
CA LEU A 438 -19.01 -9.98 18.54
C LEU A 438 -17.83 -9.21 17.93
N ILE A 439 -18.13 -8.20 17.13
CA ILE A 439 -17.15 -7.39 16.41
C ILE A 439 -17.11 -5.99 16.98
N THR A 440 -15.93 -5.54 17.39
CA THR A 440 -15.66 -4.19 17.90
C THR A 440 -14.78 -3.39 16.94
N ARG A 441 -14.79 -2.06 17.12
CA ARG A 441 -13.92 -1.15 16.36
C ARG A 441 -12.50 -1.13 16.90
N THR A 442 -12.34 -1.11 18.23
CA THR A 442 -11.04 -1.00 18.91
C THR A 442 -10.71 -2.27 19.69
N ALA A 443 -9.41 -2.52 19.88
CA ALA A 443 -8.91 -3.61 20.72
C ALA A 443 -9.34 -3.45 22.18
N GLU A 444 -9.30 -2.22 22.71
CA GLU A 444 -9.78 -1.90 24.07
C GLU A 444 -11.26 -2.30 24.27
N ALA A 445 -12.12 -2.03 23.29
CA ALA A 445 -13.51 -2.47 23.37
C ALA A 445 -13.63 -4.00 23.31
N ALA A 446 -12.80 -4.67 22.50
CA ALA A 446 -12.78 -6.14 22.43
C ALA A 446 -12.37 -6.76 23.78
N GLU A 447 -11.31 -6.24 24.40
CA GLU A 447 -10.82 -6.63 25.72
C GLU A 447 -11.87 -6.39 26.81
N TYR A 448 -12.54 -5.23 26.79
CA TYR A 448 -13.65 -4.92 27.69
C TYR A 448 -14.76 -5.98 27.62
N PHE A 449 -15.27 -6.29 26.41
CA PHE A 449 -16.34 -7.28 26.27
C PHE A 449 -15.87 -8.68 26.63
N SER A 450 -14.65 -9.05 26.25
CA SER A 450 -14.06 -10.35 26.59
C SER A 450 -13.97 -10.54 28.11
N ALA A 451 -13.49 -9.54 28.84
CA ALA A 451 -13.40 -9.56 30.30
C ALA A 451 -14.79 -9.60 30.96
N GLU A 452 -15.76 -8.83 30.46
CA GLU A 452 -17.13 -8.83 31.01
C GLU A 452 -17.86 -10.15 30.76
N LEU A 453 -17.64 -10.80 29.61
CA LEU A 453 -18.17 -12.15 29.33
C LEU A 453 -17.52 -13.20 30.24
N PHE A 454 -16.20 -13.11 30.44
CA PHE A 454 -15.47 -14.02 31.32
C PHE A 454 -15.92 -13.91 32.79
N LYS A 455 -16.17 -12.69 33.29
CA LYS A 455 -16.74 -12.45 34.63
C LYS A 455 -18.13 -13.09 34.84
N ARG A 456 -18.82 -13.45 33.76
CA ARG A 456 -20.14 -14.09 33.76
C ARG A 456 -20.07 -15.57 33.40
N ASP A 457 -18.89 -16.18 33.50
CA ASP A 457 -18.62 -17.59 33.21
C ASP A 457 -18.92 -17.98 31.76
N ILE A 458 -18.82 -17.04 30.82
CA ILE A 458 -18.94 -17.30 29.38
C ILE A 458 -17.53 -17.36 28.77
N PRO A 459 -17.00 -18.56 28.45
CA PRO A 459 -15.71 -18.68 27.79
C PRO A 459 -15.80 -18.05 26.41
N ASN A 460 -14.81 -17.23 26.07
CA ASN A 460 -14.77 -16.54 24.79
C ASN A 460 -13.35 -16.45 24.25
N ASN A 461 -13.23 -16.42 22.93
CA ASN A 461 -11.97 -16.19 22.22
C ASN A 461 -11.82 -14.70 21.91
N LEU A 462 -10.67 -14.12 22.26
CA LEU A 462 -10.34 -12.72 21.97
C LEU A 462 -9.38 -12.65 20.77
N LEU A 463 -9.75 -11.88 19.75
CA LEU A 463 -8.98 -11.74 18.52
C LEU A 463 -8.74 -10.25 18.20
N ILE A 464 -7.50 -9.81 18.38
CA ILE A 464 -7.11 -8.39 18.28
C ILE A 464 -6.00 -8.15 17.25
N ALA A 465 -5.86 -9.05 16.26
CA ALA A 465 -4.89 -8.97 15.16
C ALA A 465 -3.40 -9.01 15.58
N GLN A 466 -3.07 -9.73 16.65
CA GLN A 466 -1.70 -9.93 17.12
C GLN A 466 -1.01 -11.14 16.45
N ASN A 467 -1.75 -12.25 16.27
CA ASN A 467 -1.20 -13.45 15.64
C ASN A 467 -2.16 -14.00 14.59
N VAL A 468 -1.92 -13.63 13.33
CA VAL A 468 -2.83 -13.94 12.21
C VAL A 468 -3.09 -15.45 12.06
N ALA A 469 -2.06 -16.29 12.23
CA ALA A 469 -2.20 -17.74 12.06
C ALA A 469 -3.07 -18.37 13.17
N LYS A 470 -2.79 -18.04 14.43
CA LYS A 470 -3.59 -18.53 15.57
C LYS A 470 -5.02 -18.00 15.50
N GLU A 471 -5.20 -16.72 15.15
CA GLU A 471 -6.51 -16.11 15.02
C GLU A 471 -7.33 -16.71 13.88
N ALA A 472 -6.69 -17.06 12.76
CA ALA A 472 -7.35 -17.78 11.67
C ALA A 472 -7.88 -19.14 12.15
N GLN A 473 -7.09 -19.89 12.93
CA GLN A 473 -7.54 -21.16 13.50
C GLN A 473 -8.74 -20.95 14.45
N MET A 474 -8.67 -19.97 15.35
CA MET A 474 -9.77 -19.65 16.27
C MET A 474 -11.04 -19.19 15.53
N ILE A 475 -10.90 -18.41 14.46
CA ILE A 475 -12.03 -17.95 13.62
C ILE A 475 -12.68 -19.11 12.88
N ALA A 476 -11.91 -20.07 12.37
CA ALA A 476 -12.45 -21.24 11.68
C ALA A 476 -13.40 -22.05 12.60
N GLU A 477 -13.13 -22.03 13.91
CA GLU A 477 -13.91 -22.70 14.96
C GLU A 477 -15.02 -21.81 15.56
N ALA A 478 -15.12 -20.54 15.16
CA ALA A 478 -16.13 -19.61 15.72
C ALA A 478 -17.59 -20.01 15.37
N GLY A 479 -17.77 -20.94 14.42
CA GLY A 479 -19.08 -21.46 14.00
C GLY A 479 -19.52 -22.72 14.73
N GLN A 480 -18.80 -23.15 15.78
CA GLN A 480 -19.15 -24.32 16.58
C GLN A 480 -20.21 -24.00 17.66
N LEU A 481 -20.87 -25.05 18.17
CA LEU A 481 -21.92 -24.91 19.18
C LEU A 481 -21.42 -24.15 20.42
N SER A 482 -22.21 -23.20 20.92
CA SER A 482 -21.89 -22.33 22.06
C SER A 482 -20.60 -21.50 21.94
N ALA A 483 -19.98 -21.41 20.76
CA ALA A 483 -18.77 -20.61 20.59
C ALA A 483 -19.06 -19.11 20.71
N VAL A 484 -18.31 -18.41 21.55
CA VAL A 484 -18.34 -16.94 21.65
C VAL A 484 -16.98 -16.39 21.26
N THR A 485 -16.96 -15.55 20.23
CA THR A 485 -15.73 -14.94 19.73
C THR A 485 -15.88 -13.44 19.74
N VAL A 486 -14.95 -12.74 20.40
CA VAL A 486 -14.85 -11.29 20.40
C VAL A 486 -13.67 -10.89 19.53
N ALA A 487 -13.93 -10.10 18.49
CA ALA A 487 -12.95 -9.78 17.47
C ALA A 487 -12.96 -8.28 17.16
N THR A 488 -11.81 -7.73 16.77
CA THR A 488 -11.81 -6.48 16.01
C THR A 488 -12.30 -6.73 14.58
N SER A 489 -12.71 -5.69 13.86
CA SER A 489 -13.25 -5.79 12.48
C SER A 489 -12.39 -6.59 11.49
N MET A 490 -11.10 -6.74 11.78
CA MET A 490 -10.11 -7.25 10.84
C MET A 490 -9.52 -8.61 11.22
N ALA A 491 -9.77 -9.08 12.44
CA ALA A 491 -9.33 -10.40 12.86
C ALA A 491 -10.02 -11.52 12.04
N GLY A 492 -9.26 -12.54 11.68
CA GLY A 492 -9.74 -13.67 10.86
C GLY A 492 -10.25 -13.30 9.46
N ARG A 493 -9.83 -12.17 8.89
CA ARG A 493 -10.10 -11.84 7.48
C ARG A 493 -9.53 -12.90 6.53
N GLY A 494 -10.31 -13.23 5.50
CA GLY A 494 -9.97 -14.29 4.54
C GLY A 494 -10.13 -15.71 5.09
N THR A 495 -10.63 -15.87 6.32
CA THR A 495 -10.93 -17.18 6.92
C THR A 495 -12.43 -17.46 6.92
N ASP A 496 -12.78 -18.68 6.54
CA ASP A 496 -14.16 -19.15 6.47
C ASP A 496 -14.62 -19.77 7.78
N ILE A 497 -15.79 -19.31 8.26
CA ILE A 497 -16.42 -19.84 9.48
C ILE A 497 -17.40 -20.92 9.03
N LYS A 498 -17.07 -22.18 9.31
CA LYS A 498 -17.92 -23.33 8.95
C LYS A 498 -18.89 -23.62 10.08
N LEU A 499 -20.16 -23.81 9.74
CA LEU A 499 -21.19 -24.21 10.70
C LEU A 499 -21.26 -25.73 10.81
N SER A 500 -21.47 -26.23 12.03
CA SER A 500 -21.90 -27.62 12.21
C SER A 500 -23.38 -27.76 11.81
N LYS A 501 -23.83 -29.00 11.55
CA LYS A 501 -25.25 -29.26 11.24
C LYS A 501 -26.18 -28.80 12.35
N GLU A 502 -25.78 -29.02 13.60
CA GLU A 502 -26.54 -28.59 14.79
C GLU A 502 -26.67 -27.07 14.85
N VAL A 503 -25.59 -26.35 14.52
CA VAL A 503 -25.59 -24.88 14.47
C VAL A 503 -26.49 -24.35 13.36
N HIS A 504 -26.51 -25.00 12.20
CA HIS A 504 -27.43 -24.67 11.12
C HIS A 504 -28.89 -24.73 11.59
N ASP A 505 -29.27 -25.81 12.30
CA ASP A 505 -30.66 -26.03 12.74
C ASP A 505 -31.14 -25.04 13.81
N ILE A 506 -30.24 -24.51 14.65
CA ILE A 506 -30.56 -23.50 15.69
C ILE A 506 -30.48 -22.04 15.19
N GLY A 507 -30.32 -21.83 13.88
CA GLY A 507 -30.37 -20.50 13.25
C GLY A 507 -29.02 -19.93 12.80
N GLY A 508 -27.96 -20.72 12.82
CA GLY A 508 -26.64 -20.37 12.26
C GLY A 508 -25.83 -19.38 13.09
N LEU A 509 -24.86 -18.70 12.46
CA LEU A 509 -23.98 -17.76 13.17
C LEU A 509 -24.67 -16.42 13.44
N ALA A 510 -24.59 -15.95 14.68
CA ALA A 510 -24.99 -14.60 15.08
C ALA A 510 -23.80 -13.63 15.02
N VAL A 511 -23.91 -12.56 14.22
CA VAL A 511 -22.90 -11.50 14.12
C VAL A 511 -23.41 -10.22 14.76
N ILE A 512 -22.76 -9.81 15.86
CA ILE A 512 -23.08 -8.58 16.59
C ILE A 512 -21.99 -7.57 16.33
N ILE A 513 -22.35 -6.35 15.96
CA ILE A 513 -21.38 -5.29 15.63
C ILE A 513 -21.61 -4.12 16.60
N ASN A 514 -20.54 -3.72 17.30
CA ASN A 514 -20.58 -2.71 18.37
C ASN A 514 -20.93 -1.30 17.84
N GLU A 515 -20.47 -0.94 16.64
CA GLU A 515 -20.73 0.34 16.01
C GLU A 515 -20.51 0.29 14.49
N HIS A 516 -21.01 1.29 13.77
CA HIS A 516 -20.68 1.42 12.34
C HIS A 516 -19.20 1.75 12.14
N MET A 517 -18.62 1.13 11.12
CA MET A 517 -17.26 1.42 10.68
C MET A 517 -17.21 2.71 9.84
N ASP A 518 -16.00 3.21 9.57
CA ASP A 518 -15.79 4.43 8.78
C ASP A 518 -16.28 4.33 7.33
N ASN A 519 -16.52 3.11 6.84
CA ASN A 519 -16.97 2.79 5.50
C ASN A 519 -18.04 1.68 5.53
N SER A 520 -19.14 1.92 4.83
CA SER A 520 -20.27 0.99 4.67
C SER A 520 -19.91 -0.34 4.01
N ARG A 521 -18.83 -0.39 3.21
CA ARG A 521 -18.26 -1.65 2.69
C ARG A 521 -17.85 -2.59 3.81
N VAL A 522 -17.17 -2.06 4.82
CA VAL A 522 -16.69 -2.87 5.95
C VAL A 522 -17.90 -3.42 6.71
N ASP A 523 -18.91 -2.61 6.99
CA ASP A 523 -20.15 -3.08 7.63
C ASP A 523 -20.78 -4.25 6.86
N ARG A 524 -20.84 -4.17 5.51
CA ARG A 524 -21.35 -5.26 4.66
C ARG A 524 -20.47 -6.52 4.75
N GLN A 525 -19.16 -6.36 4.81
CA GLN A 525 -18.22 -7.45 4.98
C GLN A 525 -18.38 -8.14 6.36
N LEU A 526 -18.59 -7.35 7.42
CA LEU A 526 -18.83 -7.87 8.77
C LEU A 526 -20.12 -8.68 8.82
N ARG A 527 -21.23 -8.17 8.27
CA ARG A 527 -22.48 -8.93 8.14
C ARG A 527 -22.29 -10.20 7.31
N GLY A 528 -21.50 -10.11 6.24
CA GLY A 528 -21.08 -11.22 5.36
C GLY A 528 -20.31 -12.36 6.04
N ARG A 529 -19.94 -12.24 7.32
CA ARG A 529 -19.38 -13.35 8.09
C ARG A 529 -20.41 -14.43 8.39
N SER A 530 -21.70 -14.09 8.40
CA SER A 530 -22.82 -15.01 8.60
C SER A 530 -23.62 -15.23 7.31
N GLY A 531 -24.36 -16.33 7.25
CA GLY A 531 -25.28 -16.70 6.18
C GLY A 531 -24.62 -17.01 4.83
N ARG A 532 -23.54 -17.81 4.87
CA ARG A 532 -22.74 -18.15 3.69
C ARG A 532 -23.34 -19.35 2.97
N GLN A 533 -23.26 -19.39 1.65
CA GLN A 533 -23.77 -20.52 0.83
C GLN A 533 -25.24 -20.91 1.11
N GLY A 534 -26.04 -19.98 1.62
CA GLY A 534 -27.45 -20.22 1.98
C GLY A 534 -27.68 -20.64 3.42
N ASP A 535 -26.63 -20.72 4.25
CA ASP A 535 -26.78 -20.96 5.67
C ASP A 535 -27.72 -19.91 6.32
N PRO A 536 -28.52 -20.30 7.32
CA PRO A 536 -29.23 -19.35 8.15
C PRO A 536 -28.21 -18.54 8.97
N GLY A 537 -28.67 -17.40 9.45
CA GLY A 537 -27.80 -16.53 10.22
C GLY A 537 -28.45 -15.24 10.60
N TYR A 538 -27.78 -14.51 11.46
CA TYR A 538 -28.31 -13.30 12.05
C TYR A 538 -27.23 -12.22 12.12
N SER A 539 -27.56 -10.98 11.76
CA SER A 539 -26.65 -9.84 11.97
C SER A 539 -27.37 -8.62 12.55
N GLN A 540 -26.71 -7.89 13.47
CA GLN A 540 -27.23 -6.64 14.03
C GLN A 540 -26.11 -5.67 14.42
N ILE A 541 -26.27 -4.39 14.04
CA ILE A 541 -25.39 -3.28 14.45
C ILE A 541 -26.04 -2.53 15.62
N PHE A 542 -25.22 -2.18 16.60
CA PHE A 542 -25.58 -1.33 17.72
C PHE A 542 -24.98 0.06 17.48
N VAL A 543 -25.72 1.13 17.78
CA VAL A 543 -25.27 2.50 17.51
C VAL A 543 -25.60 3.42 18.68
N SER A 544 -24.70 4.35 19.00
CA SER A 544 -24.93 5.40 19.97
C SER A 544 -24.51 6.78 19.45
N LEU A 545 -24.99 7.85 20.10
CA LEU A 545 -24.55 9.21 19.80
C LEU A 545 -23.10 9.47 20.25
N ASP A 546 -22.56 8.63 21.13
CA ASP A 546 -21.21 8.72 21.67
C ASP A 546 -20.18 7.93 20.86
N ASP A 547 -20.61 7.23 19.81
CA ASP A 547 -19.73 6.45 18.93
C ASP A 547 -18.68 7.35 18.26
N ASP A 548 -17.49 6.79 18.03
CA ASP A 548 -16.35 7.55 17.49
C ASP A 548 -16.65 8.14 16.12
N LEU A 549 -17.39 7.39 15.29
CA LEU A 549 -17.84 7.84 13.98
C LEU A 549 -18.69 9.12 14.07
N VAL A 550 -19.61 9.16 15.03
CA VAL A 550 -20.52 10.29 15.23
C VAL A 550 -19.76 11.48 15.79
N LYS A 551 -18.99 11.29 16.87
CA LYS A 551 -18.21 12.37 17.50
C LYS A 551 -17.26 13.06 16.52
N ARG A 552 -16.70 12.30 15.57
CA ARG A 552 -15.73 12.82 14.61
C ARG A 552 -16.36 13.52 13.40
N TRP A 553 -17.43 12.96 12.84
CA TRP A 553 -17.96 13.43 11.55
C TRP A 553 -19.32 14.13 11.64
N SER A 554 -19.95 14.15 12.81
CA SER A 554 -21.22 14.82 13.03
C SER A 554 -21.01 16.19 13.68
N ASN A 555 -21.65 17.22 13.11
CA ASN A 555 -21.79 18.54 13.74
C ASN A 555 -23.09 18.66 14.55
N SER A 556 -23.63 17.53 15.04
CA SER A 556 -24.93 17.53 15.72
C SER A 556 -24.78 17.71 17.22
N ASN A 557 -25.34 18.81 17.75
CA ASN A 557 -25.44 19.07 19.19
C ASN A 557 -26.44 18.12 19.90
N LEU A 558 -27.02 17.15 19.18
CA LEU A 558 -27.94 16.17 19.79
C LEU A 558 -27.20 15.29 20.81
N ALA A 559 -25.93 14.96 20.59
CA ALA A 559 -25.10 14.24 21.55
C ALA A 559 -24.85 15.07 22.83
N GLU A 560 -24.77 16.40 22.71
CA GLU A 560 -24.50 17.32 23.82
C GLU A 560 -25.78 17.70 24.61
N ASN A 561 -26.94 17.23 24.17
CA ASN A 561 -28.21 17.55 24.82
C ASN A 561 -28.37 16.77 26.13
N LYS A 562 -28.05 17.44 27.24
CA LYS A 562 -28.15 16.89 28.61
C LYS A 562 -29.52 16.30 28.94
N ASN A 563 -30.61 16.75 28.30
CA ASN A 563 -31.95 16.21 28.52
C ASN A 563 -32.13 14.79 27.97
N LEU A 564 -31.31 14.35 27.01
CA LEU A 564 -31.34 12.97 26.52
C LEU A 564 -30.69 12.00 27.51
N GLN A 565 -29.74 12.47 28.32
CA GLN A 565 -29.09 11.66 29.34
C GLN A 565 -29.98 11.44 30.59
N THR A 566 -30.93 12.36 30.84
CA THR A 566 -31.87 12.27 31.97
C THR A 566 -33.18 11.54 31.63
N MET A 567 -33.44 11.27 30.35
CA MET A 567 -34.60 10.52 29.90
C MET A 567 -34.42 9.00 30.09
N ASP A 568 -35.54 8.31 30.35
CA ASP A 568 -35.55 6.86 30.48
C ASP A 568 -35.05 6.17 29.19
N ALA A 569 -33.97 5.41 29.32
CA ALA A 569 -33.31 4.72 28.23
C ALA A 569 -34.27 3.78 27.47
N SER A 570 -35.20 3.13 28.18
CA SER A 570 -36.17 2.21 27.56
C SER A 570 -37.18 2.96 26.68
N LYS A 571 -37.60 4.15 27.11
CA LYS A 571 -38.49 5.02 26.32
C LYS A 571 -37.79 5.58 25.09
N LEU A 572 -36.53 5.99 25.22
CA LEU A 572 -35.73 6.46 24.08
C LEU A 572 -35.49 5.34 23.07
N GLU A 573 -35.14 4.15 23.52
CA GLU A 573 -34.95 2.97 22.67
C GLU A 573 -36.25 2.54 21.98
N SER A 574 -37.43 2.77 22.57
CA SER A 574 -38.71 2.48 21.91
C SER A 574 -39.19 3.60 20.96
N SER A 575 -38.64 4.80 21.05
CA SER A 575 -39.09 5.98 20.30
C SER A 575 -38.71 5.93 18.82
N ALA A 576 -39.70 5.85 17.94
CA ALA A 576 -39.49 5.88 16.49
C ALA A 576 -38.82 7.19 16.00
N LEU A 577 -39.16 8.33 16.63
CA LEU A 577 -38.55 9.62 16.30
C LEU A 577 -37.07 9.65 16.64
N PHE A 578 -36.71 9.15 17.83
CA PHE A 578 -35.32 9.07 18.26
C PHE A 578 -34.51 8.17 17.33
N LYS A 579 -35.00 6.95 17.07
CA LYS A 579 -34.38 6.01 16.12
C LYS A 579 -34.11 6.64 14.76
N LYS A 580 -35.13 7.30 14.17
CA LYS A 580 -35.01 7.91 12.85
C LYS A 580 -33.98 9.05 12.84
N ARG A 581 -33.92 9.87 13.90
CA ARG A 581 -32.95 10.95 14.03
C ARG A 581 -31.53 10.44 14.18
N VAL A 582 -31.27 9.51 15.11
CA VAL A 582 -29.92 8.97 15.31
C VAL A 582 -29.44 8.24 14.07
N LYS A 583 -30.28 7.41 13.45
CA LYS A 583 -29.96 6.74 12.18
C LYS A 583 -29.59 7.74 11.09
N SER A 584 -30.32 8.85 10.98
CA SER A 584 -29.99 9.93 10.05
C SER A 584 -28.64 10.59 10.34
N ILE A 585 -28.28 10.76 11.62
CA ILE A 585 -27.00 11.32 12.04
C ILE A 585 -25.86 10.36 11.69
N VAL A 586 -25.98 9.10 12.06
CA VAL A 586 -24.98 8.06 11.81
C VAL A 586 -24.74 7.87 10.32
N ASN A 587 -25.79 7.73 9.51
CA ASN A 587 -25.66 7.62 8.06
C ASN A 587 -24.99 8.84 7.43
N LYS A 588 -25.28 10.05 7.94
CA LYS A 588 -24.63 11.28 7.47
C LYS A 588 -23.15 11.29 7.87
N ALA A 589 -22.82 10.91 9.10
CA ALA A 589 -21.44 10.81 9.59
C ALA A 589 -20.61 9.82 8.76
N GLN A 590 -21.15 8.61 8.51
CA GLN A 590 -20.50 7.60 7.66
C GLN A 590 -20.26 8.12 6.23
N ARG A 591 -21.27 8.75 5.62
CA ARG A 591 -21.14 9.32 4.28
C ARG A 591 -20.06 10.43 4.22
N VAL A 592 -19.99 11.30 5.21
CA VAL A 592 -18.96 12.35 5.29
C VAL A 592 -17.56 11.74 5.49
N SER A 593 -17.46 10.67 6.29
CA SER A 593 -16.23 9.88 6.45
C SER A 593 -15.75 9.32 5.11
N GLU A 594 -16.65 8.66 4.36
CA GLU A 594 -16.36 8.09 3.03
C GLU A 594 -15.97 9.16 2.01
N GLU A 595 -16.74 10.25 1.90
CA GLU A 595 -16.46 11.37 0.98
C GLU A 595 -15.11 12.03 1.30
N THR A 596 -14.78 12.19 2.59
CA THR A 596 -13.48 12.74 3.01
C THR A 596 -12.34 11.77 2.69
N ALA A 597 -12.51 10.48 2.96
CA ALA A 597 -11.51 9.45 2.65
C ALA A 597 -11.23 9.37 1.14
N MET A 598 -12.28 9.45 0.31
CA MET A 598 -12.17 9.48 -1.15
C MET A 598 -11.37 10.71 -1.63
N LYS A 599 -11.69 11.92 -1.13
CA LYS A 599 -10.94 13.14 -1.46
C LYS A 599 -9.47 13.06 -1.05
N ASN A 600 -9.18 12.49 0.12
CA ASN A 600 -7.79 12.30 0.57
C ASN A 600 -7.03 11.36 -0.36
N ARG A 601 -7.67 10.31 -0.89
CA ARG A 601 -7.07 9.41 -1.88
C ARG A 601 -6.86 10.06 -3.24
N GLU A 602 -7.86 10.81 -3.72
CA GLU A 602 -7.72 11.61 -4.95
C GLU A 602 -6.52 12.56 -4.83
N MET A 603 -6.43 13.30 -3.73
CA MET A 603 -5.32 14.22 -3.48
C MET A 603 -3.97 13.50 -3.37
N ALA A 604 -3.91 12.36 -2.66
CA ALA A 604 -2.69 11.55 -2.57
C ALA A 604 -2.22 11.05 -3.95
N ASN A 605 -3.17 10.63 -4.81
CA ASN A 605 -2.91 10.23 -6.18
C ASN A 605 -2.39 11.40 -7.04
N GLU A 606 -2.96 12.61 -6.90
CA GLU A 606 -2.45 13.80 -7.61
C GLU A 606 -0.99 14.11 -7.25
N PHE A 607 -0.64 14.12 -5.96
CA PHE A 607 0.76 14.33 -5.52
C PHE A 607 1.71 13.26 -6.11
N GLU A 608 1.23 12.04 -6.21
CA GLU A 608 2.02 10.90 -6.67
C GLU A 608 2.28 10.94 -8.18
N LYS A 609 1.45 11.62 -8.99
CA LYS A 609 1.64 11.71 -10.45
C LYS A 609 3.01 12.27 -10.84
N SER A 610 3.45 13.36 -10.19
CA SER A 610 4.77 13.94 -10.49
C SER A 610 5.89 12.97 -10.15
N ILE A 611 5.85 12.36 -8.96
CA ILE A 611 6.87 11.41 -8.51
C ILE A 611 6.93 10.22 -9.47
N SER A 612 5.77 9.69 -9.86
CA SER A 612 5.69 8.53 -10.75
C SER A 612 6.25 8.82 -12.14
N VAL A 613 5.89 9.95 -12.76
CA VAL A 613 6.44 10.31 -14.09
C VAL A 613 7.96 10.49 -14.03
N GLN A 614 8.49 11.09 -12.96
CA GLN A 614 9.93 11.25 -12.78
C GLN A 614 10.61 9.89 -12.56
N ARG A 615 10.05 9.05 -11.68
CA ARG A 615 10.53 7.70 -11.39
C ARG A 615 10.59 6.85 -12.66
N ASP A 616 9.52 6.82 -13.43
CA ASP A 616 9.43 5.97 -14.62
C ASP A 616 10.49 6.37 -15.67
N LYS A 617 10.79 7.67 -15.80
CA LYS A 617 11.89 8.16 -16.65
C LYS A 617 13.26 7.78 -16.10
N ILE A 618 13.50 8.00 -14.80
CA ILE A 618 14.78 7.69 -14.16
C ILE A 618 15.04 6.19 -14.21
N TYR A 619 14.05 5.35 -13.90
CA TYR A 619 14.20 3.89 -13.92
C TYR A 619 14.40 3.37 -15.35
N ALA A 620 13.74 3.96 -16.35
CA ALA A 620 13.98 3.61 -17.75
C ALA A 620 15.44 3.92 -18.17
N GLU A 621 15.94 5.11 -17.82
CA GLU A 621 17.34 5.49 -18.10
C GLU A 621 18.30 4.56 -17.36
N ARG A 622 18.02 4.27 -16.09
CA ARG A 622 18.83 3.39 -15.25
C ARG A 622 18.93 1.97 -15.83
N ASN A 623 17.80 1.42 -16.29
CA ASN A 623 17.77 0.12 -16.96
C ASN A 623 18.54 0.16 -18.29
N HIS A 624 18.44 1.26 -19.06
CA HIS A 624 19.22 1.42 -20.28
C HIS A 624 20.73 1.38 -20.01
N ILE A 625 21.21 2.03 -18.95
CA ILE A 625 22.63 2.00 -18.54
C ILE A 625 23.06 0.60 -18.06
N LEU A 626 22.19 -0.11 -17.33
CA LEU A 626 22.47 -1.47 -16.85
C LEU A 626 22.53 -2.51 -17.98
N GLU A 627 21.69 -2.35 -19.00
CA GLU A 627 21.59 -3.24 -20.16
C GLU A 627 22.62 -2.93 -21.26
N ALA A 628 23.27 -1.76 -21.21
CA ALA A 628 24.27 -1.33 -22.19
C ALA A 628 25.46 -2.31 -22.26
N SER A 629 25.74 -2.83 -23.46
CA SER A 629 26.89 -3.70 -23.74
C SER A 629 28.19 -2.93 -23.98
N ASP A 630 28.07 -1.68 -24.43
CA ASP A 630 29.16 -0.73 -24.66
C ASP A 630 28.61 0.71 -24.55
N PHE A 631 29.52 1.70 -24.63
CA PHE A 631 29.19 3.13 -24.64
C PHE A 631 29.84 3.83 -25.83
N ASP A 632 30.10 3.11 -26.92
CA ASP A 632 30.83 3.68 -28.07
C ASP A 632 30.01 4.78 -28.77
N ASP A 633 28.69 4.66 -28.74
CA ASP A 633 27.76 5.68 -29.26
C ASP A 633 27.48 6.83 -28.26
N PHE A 634 27.97 6.74 -27.02
CA PHE A 634 27.74 7.77 -26.00
C PHE A 634 28.74 8.91 -26.14
N ASN A 635 28.25 10.12 -26.46
CA ASN A 635 29.11 11.28 -26.63
C ASN A 635 29.42 11.98 -25.29
N PHE A 636 30.46 11.49 -24.60
CA PHE A 636 30.95 12.07 -23.36
C PHE A 636 31.46 13.51 -23.51
N GLU A 637 32.03 13.85 -24.66
CA GLU A 637 32.52 15.21 -24.95
C GLU A 637 31.35 16.21 -25.01
N GLN A 638 30.25 15.83 -25.65
CA GLN A 638 29.04 16.64 -25.70
C GLN A 638 28.41 16.79 -24.31
N LEU A 639 28.39 15.71 -23.51
CA LEU A 639 27.94 15.77 -22.11
C LEU A 639 28.75 16.80 -21.31
N ALA A 640 30.09 16.73 -21.41
CA ALA A 640 30.99 17.65 -20.73
C ALA A 640 30.81 19.09 -21.23
N ARG A 641 30.68 19.28 -22.56
CA ARG A 641 30.42 20.59 -23.18
C ARG A 641 29.12 21.21 -22.67
N ASP A 642 28.05 20.43 -22.58
CA ASP A 642 26.75 20.90 -22.06
C ASP A 642 26.86 21.37 -20.60
N VAL A 643 27.59 20.61 -19.76
CA VAL A 643 27.83 20.95 -18.35
C VAL A 643 28.66 22.23 -18.24
N PHE A 644 29.83 22.28 -18.88
CA PHE A 644 30.74 23.42 -18.77
C PHE A 644 30.16 24.71 -19.35
N THR A 645 29.37 24.62 -20.43
CA THR A 645 28.68 25.80 -21.00
C THR A 645 27.73 26.44 -20.00
N LYS A 646 27.07 25.65 -19.15
CA LYS A 646 26.19 26.15 -18.09
C LYS A 646 26.99 26.64 -16.89
N ASP A 647 27.99 25.89 -16.47
CA ASP A 647 28.77 26.18 -15.26
C ASP A 647 29.61 27.44 -15.39
N VAL A 648 30.24 27.67 -16.54
CA VAL A 648 30.98 28.92 -16.82
C VAL A 648 30.10 30.15 -16.61
N LYS A 649 28.83 30.08 -17.03
CA LYS A 649 27.87 31.18 -16.90
C LYS A 649 27.30 31.31 -15.49
N ASN A 650 26.98 30.19 -14.84
CA ASN A 650 26.26 30.18 -13.56
C ASN A 650 27.19 30.38 -12.36
N LEU A 651 28.44 29.89 -12.45
CA LEU A 651 29.44 29.96 -11.38
C LEU A 651 30.46 31.09 -11.56
N ASP A 652 30.36 31.85 -12.66
CA ASP A 652 31.28 32.94 -13.02
C ASP A 652 32.75 32.51 -12.99
N LEU A 653 33.12 31.61 -13.91
CA LEU A 653 34.48 31.07 -14.01
C LEU A 653 35.47 32.03 -14.71
N SER A 654 35.17 33.33 -14.72
CA SER A 654 35.95 34.39 -15.40
C SER A 654 37.26 34.78 -14.71
N SER A 655 37.64 34.07 -13.64
CA SER A 655 38.90 34.28 -12.94
C SER A 655 39.73 33.00 -12.89
N GLU A 656 41.05 33.13 -12.99
CA GLU A 656 42.00 32.00 -12.90
C GLU A 656 41.76 31.16 -11.65
N ARG A 657 41.54 31.82 -10.50
CA ARG A 657 41.28 31.13 -9.24
C ARG A 657 39.97 30.33 -9.26
N ALA A 658 38.90 30.89 -9.82
CA ALA A 658 37.62 30.19 -9.90
C ALA A 658 37.73 28.97 -10.83
N LEU A 659 38.40 29.12 -11.98
CA LEU A 659 38.64 28.03 -12.92
C LEU A 659 39.47 26.90 -12.29
N VAL A 660 40.58 27.24 -11.63
CA VAL A 660 41.45 26.25 -10.97
C VAL A 660 40.72 25.54 -9.84
N ASN A 661 39.97 26.27 -9.01
CA ASN A 661 39.15 25.66 -7.95
C ASN A 661 38.11 24.69 -8.54
N TYR A 662 37.44 25.08 -9.63
CA TYR A 662 36.46 24.24 -10.30
C TYR A 662 37.09 22.94 -10.82
N ILE A 663 38.29 23.00 -11.40
CA ILE A 663 39.05 21.82 -11.84
C ILE A 663 39.39 20.92 -10.65
N TYR A 664 39.84 21.49 -9.53
CA TYR A 664 40.15 20.71 -8.33
C TYR A 664 38.94 19.99 -7.72
N GLU A 665 37.78 20.65 -7.72
CA GLU A 665 36.55 20.09 -7.13
C GLU A 665 35.86 19.06 -8.04
N ASN A 666 36.01 19.19 -9.37
CA ASN A 666 35.20 18.45 -10.34
C ASN A 666 35.98 17.56 -11.31
N LEU A 667 37.25 17.85 -11.60
CA LEU A 667 37.97 17.20 -12.71
C LEU A 667 39.28 16.51 -12.28
N SER A 668 40.10 17.11 -11.42
CA SER A 668 41.37 16.49 -10.99
C SER A 668 41.79 16.87 -9.58
N PHE A 669 42.18 15.87 -8.77
CA PHE A 669 42.83 16.13 -7.47
C PHE A 669 44.27 16.67 -7.60
N VAL A 670 44.87 16.57 -8.79
CA VAL A 670 46.24 17.00 -9.08
C VAL A 670 46.21 17.83 -10.37
N PHE A 671 46.35 19.15 -10.26
CA PHE A 671 46.34 20.06 -11.39
C PHE A 671 47.51 21.05 -11.29
N ASP A 672 48.51 20.86 -12.15
CA ASP A 672 49.76 21.63 -12.17
C ASP A 672 49.97 22.41 -13.50
N GLU A 673 48.95 22.51 -14.35
CA GLU A 673 49.05 23.21 -15.64
C GLU A 673 48.90 24.73 -15.50
N ASP A 674 49.61 25.47 -16.36
CA ASP A 674 49.58 26.93 -16.38
C ASP A 674 48.35 27.46 -17.14
N VAL A 675 47.40 28.04 -16.40
CA VAL A 675 46.16 28.64 -16.93
C VAL A 675 46.33 30.09 -17.40
N SER A 676 47.50 30.71 -17.24
CA SER A 676 47.73 32.13 -17.56
C SER A 676 47.59 32.48 -19.05
N ASN A 677 47.67 31.48 -19.92
CA ASN A 677 47.54 31.65 -21.38
C ASN A 677 46.09 31.61 -21.90
N ILE A 678 45.11 31.35 -21.01
CA ILE A 678 43.69 31.25 -21.38
C ILE A 678 43.04 32.62 -21.28
N ASN A 679 42.30 33.05 -22.31
CA ASN A 679 41.53 34.28 -22.23
C ASN A 679 40.30 34.10 -21.35
N MET A 680 40.39 34.54 -20.09
CA MET A 680 39.31 34.44 -19.10
C MET A 680 38.06 35.29 -19.43
N GLN A 681 38.12 36.14 -20.46
CA GLN A 681 36.96 36.87 -20.97
C GLN A 681 36.24 36.16 -22.12
N ASN A 682 36.76 35.01 -22.58
CA ASN A 682 36.18 34.23 -23.67
C ASN A 682 35.66 32.88 -23.14
N ASP A 683 34.35 32.79 -22.88
CA ASP A 683 33.69 31.58 -22.40
C ASP A 683 34.03 30.34 -23.23
N GLU A 684 34.14 30.47 -24.56
CA GLU A 684 34.41 29.32 -25.43
C GLU A 684 35.83 28.78 -25.25
N GLU A 685 36.83 29.64 -25.00
CA GLU A 685 38.19 29.20 -24.69
C GLU A 685 38.25 28.46 -23.35
N ILE A 686 37.51 28.94 -22.34
CA ILE A 686 37.41 28.27 -21.05
C ILE A 686 36.74 26.90 -21.20
N ILE A 687 35.63 26.82 -21.95
CA ILE A 687 34.90 25.56 -22.20
C ILE A 687 35.80 24.55 -22.92
N GLN A 688 36.51 24.97 -23.97
CA GLN A 688 37.43 24.10 -24.71
C GLN A 688 38.56 23.57 -23.80
N PHE A 689 39.11 24.43 -22.93
CA PHE A 689 40.11 24.00 -21.96
C PHE A 689 39.56 22.97 -20.98
N LEU A 690 38.37 23.19 -20.41
CA LEU A 690 37.72 22.24 -19.51
C LEU A 690 37.41 20.90 -20.21
N ILE A 691 37.03 20.90 -21.49
CA ILE A 691 36.82 19.68 -22.29
C ILE A 691 38.13 18.91 -22.47
N GLN A 692 39.25 19.60 -22.71
CA GLN A 692 40.57 18.97 -22.81
C GLN A 692 40.96 18.31 -21.49
N GLN A 693 40.78 19.00 -20.36
CA GLN A 693 41.05 18.46 -19.04
C GLN A 693 40.15 17.25 -18.72
N PHE A 694 38.86 17.35 -19.02
CA PHE A 694 37.92 16.23 -18.89
C PHE A 694 38.38 15.01 -19.69
N THR A 695 38.69 15.20 -20.98
CA THR A 695 39.09 14.11 -21.89
C THR A 695 40.37 13.44 -21.43
N GLN A 696 41.36 14.23 -20.99
CA GLN A 696 42.62 13.73 -20.45
C GLN A 696 42.37 12.88 -19.19
N GLN A 697 41.63 13.42 -18.22
CA GLN A 697 41.37 12.71 -16.96
C GLN A 697 40.52 11.45 -17.19
N PHE A 698 39.49 11.54 -18.02
CA PHE A 698 38.65 10.39 -18.36
C PHE A 698 39.45 9.27 -19.01
N ASN A 699 40.31 9.58 -19.99
CA ASN A 699 41.18 8.59 -20.62
C ASN A 699 42.17 7.96 -19.62
N ASN A 700 42.76 8.77 -18.73
CA ASN A 700 43.63 8.26 -17.67
C ASN A 700 42.90 7.25 -16.77
N ARG A 701 41.63 7.49 -16.42
CA ARG A 701 40.82 6.54 -15.64
C ARG A 701 40.53 5.25 -16.41
N LEU A 702 40.25 5.36 -17.70
CA LEU A 702 40.02 4.18 -18.54
C LEU A 702 41.30 3.35 -18.71
N GLU A 703 42.49 3.95 -18.77
CA GLU A 703 43.75 3.20 -18.86
C GLU A 703 44.03 2.36 -17.61
N VAL A 704 43.60 2.81 -16.43
CA VAL A 704 43.70 2.03 -15.17
C VAL A 704 42.82 0.78 -15.21
N ALA A 705 41.70 0.83 -15.93
CA ALA A 705 40.85 -0.33 -16.17
C ALA A 705 41.47 -1.22 -17.28
N ALA A 706 42.11 -2.31 -16.84
CA ALA A 706 42.97 -3.14 -17.70
C ALA A 706 42.26 -3.80 -18.91
N ASP A 707 40.95 -4.07 -18.83
CA ASP A 707 40.18 -4.72 -19.89
C ASP A 707 38.86 -4.00 -20.22
N SER A 708 38.25 -4.38 -21.35
CA SER A 708 37.00 -3.78 -21.83
C SER A 708 35.81 -3.99 -20.90
N TYR A 709 35.77 -5.09 -20.14
CA TYR A 709 34.69 -5.37 -19.20
C TYR A 709 34.78 -4.43 -17.98
N LEU A 710 35.98 -4.24 -17.42
CA LEU A 710 36.24 -3.32 -16.32
C LEU A 710 36.00 -1.87 -16.73
N LYS A 711 36.36 -1.48 -17.96
CA LYS A 711 36.02 -0.16 -18.52
C LYS A 711 34.52 0.08 -18.58
N LEU A 712 33.78 -0.88 -19.13
CA LEU A 712 32.31 -0.84 -19.18
C LEU A 712 31.72 -0.68 -17.77
N ARG A 713 32.16 -1.53 -16.83
CA ARG A 713 31.68 -1.51 -15.44
C ARG A 713 31.98 -0.19 -14.72
N PHE A 714 33.16 0.38 -14.95
CA PHE A 714 33.53 1.68 -14.40
C PHE A 714 32.58 2.79 -14.87
N ILE A 715 32.31 2.85 -16.17
CA ILE A 715 31.40 3.84 -16.76
C ILE A 715 29.98 3.63 -16.21
N GLN A 716 29.45 2.40 -16.26
CA GLN A 716 28.12 2.07 -15.73
C GLN A 716 27.97 2.51 -14.28
N LYS A 717 28.87 2.08 -13.39
CA LYS A 717 28.80 2.41 -11.96
C LYS A 717 28.95 3.92 -11.70
N SER A 718 29.78 4.62 -12.48
CA SER A 718 29.95 6.08 -12.35
C SER A 718 28.69 6.85 -12.72
N ILE A 719 28.03 6.45 -13.81
CA ILE A 719 26.76 7.03 -14.26
C ILE A 719 25.63 6.69 -13.28
N LEU A 720 25.49 5.41 -12.91
CA LEU A 720 24.46 4.94 -11.98
C LEU A 720 24.58 5.65 -10.64
N LYS A 721 25.79 5.79 -10.09
CA LYS A 721 26.01 6.50 -8.82
C LYS A 721 25.56 7.95 -8.87
N ALA A 722 25.79 8.64 -10.00
CA ALA A 722 25.35 10.01 -10.20
C ALA A 722 23.81 10.09 -10.21
N ILE A 723 23.16 9.23 -10.99
CA ILE A 723 21.70 9.14 -11.07
C ILE A 723 21.10 8.82 -9.69
N ASP A 724 21.62 7.82 -8.99
CA ASP A 724 21.09 7.35 -7.71
C ASP A 724 21.16 8.39 -6.62
N SER A 725 22.32 9.06 -6.50
CA SER A 725 22.52 10.04 -5.44
C SER A 725 21.56 11.22 -5.58
N GLU A 726 21.39 11.71 -6.80
CA GLU A 726 20.45 12.80 -7.12
C GLU A 726 18.99 12.37 -7.03
N TRP A 727 18.67 11.17 -7.51
CA TRP A 727 17.30 10.65 -7.43
C TRP A 727 16.85 10.44 -6.00
N ILE A 728 17.70 9.88 -5.13
CA ILE A 728 17.41 9.72 -3.70
C ILE A 728 17.12 11.09 -3.06
N GLU A 729 17.96 12.10 -3.34
CA GLU A 729 17.75 13.45 -2.84
C GLU A 729 16.45 14.06 -3.36
N GLN A 730 16.13 13.88 -4.65
CA GLN A 730 14.90 14.36 -5.25
C GLN A 730 13.66 13.69 -4.65
N VAL A 731 13.65 12.37 -4.48
CA VAL A 731 12.55 11.65 -3.86
C VAL A 731 12.31 12.18 -2.45
N ASP A 732 13.38 12.37 -1.69
CA ASP A 732 13.33 12.90 -0.34
C ASP A 732 12.74 14.34 -0.31
N ASN A 733 13.23 15.21 -1.20
CA ASN A 733 12.75 16.58 -1.37
C ASN A 733 11.25 16.63 -1.74
N LEU A 734 10.79 15.76 -2.64
CA LEU A 734 9.37 15.70 -3.03
C LEU A 734 8.47 15.23 -1.89
N GLN A 735 8.93 14.28 -1.06
CA GLN A 735 8.18 13.86 0.14
C GLN A 735 8.08 15.00 1.16
N GLN A 736 9.17 15.73 1.39
CA GLN A 736 9.15 16.90 2.27
C GLN A 736 8.25 18.01 1.72
N LEU A 737 8.31 18.27 0.42
CA LEU A 737 7.46 19.25 -0.26
C LEU A 737 5.98 18.89 -0.08
N LYS A 738 5.60 17.62 -0.31
CA LYS A 738 4.23 17.13 -0.10
C LYS A 738 3.72 17.41 1.32
N ALA A 739 4.57 17.20 2.33
CA ALA A 739 4.22 17.50 3.72
C ALA A 739 4.09 19.02 3.98
N SER A 740 4.93 19.84 3.35
CA SER A 740 4.96 21.30 3.51
C SER A 740 3.78 22.01 2.85
N VAL A 741 3.44 21.65 1.60
CA VAL A 741 2.36 22.31 0.83
C VAL A 741 1.00 22.04 1.47
N ASN A 742 0.79 20.87 2.07
CA ASN A 742 -0.42 20.57 2.85
C ASN A 742 -0.63 21.55 4.03
N ASN A 743 0.43 22.16 4.56
CA ASN A 743 0.33 23.11 5.66
C ASN A 743 0.10 24.56 5.20
N ARG A 744 0.30 24.86 3.91
CA ARG A 744 0.16 26.22 3.32
C ARG A 744 -1.23 26.53 2.77
N GLN A 745 -2.26 25.78 3.15
CA GLN A 745 -3.64 25.93 2.64
C GLN A 745 -4.29 27.31 2.92
N ASN A 746 -3.65 28.17 3.70
CA ASN A 746 -4.10 29.53 3.96
C ASN A 746 -3.70 30.49 2.83
N GLY A 747 -4.41 30.44 1.70
CA GLY A 747 -4.34 31.51 0.71
C GLY A 747 -4.82 31.19 -0.70
N GLN A 748 -6.07 30.77 -0.90
CA GLN A 748 -6.79 30.70 -2.21
C GLN A 748 -6.05 30.14 -3.45
N ARG A 749 -4.85 29.59 -3.33
CA ARG A 749 -4.02 29.04 -4.41
C ARG A 749 -4.19 27.52 -4.46
N ASN A 750 -4.10 26.97 -5.66
CA ASN A 750 -4.21 25.53 -5.85
C ASN A 750 -2.91 24.83 -5.43
N VAL A 751 -2.96 24.20 -4.26
CA VAL A 751 -1.89 23.38 -3.63
C VAL A 751 -1.25 22.41 -4.63
N ILE A 752 -2.05 21.72 -5.42
CA ILE A 752 -1.57 20.71 -6.39
C ILE A 752 -0.79 21.37 -7.51
N PHE A 753 -1.23 22.54 -7.98
CA PHE A 753 -0.50 23.29 -9.01
C PHE A 753 0.86 23.76 -8.50
N GLU A 754 0.92 24.32 -7.28
CA GLU A 754 2.19 24.76 -6.69
C GLU A 754 3.15 23.58 -6.50
N TYR A 755 2.64 22.45 -6.03
CA TYR A 755 3.43 21.23 -5.89
C TYR A 755 3.99 20.76 -7.24
N HIS A 756 3.16 20.62 -8.28
CA HIS A 756 3.63 20.18 -9.60
C HIS A 756 4.65 21.14 -10.22
N LYS A 757 4.47 22.44 -10.03
CA LYS A 757 5.42 23.45 -10.50
C LYS A 757 6.79 23.27 -9.84
N VAL A 758 6.83 23.25 -8.51
CA VAL A 758 8.10 23.11 -7.77
C VAL A 758 8.72 21.72 -8.02
N ALA A 759 7.90 20.68 -8.16
CA ALA A 759 8.36 19.34 -8.51
C ALA A 759 9.02 19.26 -9.90
N LEU A 760 8.54 20.06 -10.86
CA LEU A 760 9.15 20.16 -12.19
C LEU A 760 10.47 20.95 -12.12
N GLU A 761 10.48 22.11 -11.45
CA GLU A 761 11.68 22.93 -11.29
C GLU A 761 12.81 22.11 -10.62
N THR A 762 12.51 21.41 -9.52
CA THR A 762 13.47 20.54 -8.83
C THR A 762 13.95 19.35 -9.69
N TYR A 763 13.08 18.79 -10.53
CA TYR A 763 13.48 17.73 -11.47
C TYR A 763 14.42 18.24 -12.57
N GLU A 764 14.21 19.45 -13.07
CA GLU A 764 15.12 20.08 -14.04
C GLU A 764 16.49 20.33 -13.41
N TYR A 765 16.54 20.86 -12.19
CA TYR A 765 17.79 21.01 -11.43
C TYR A 765 18.48 19.67 -11.19
N MET A 766 17.76 18.66 -10.70
CA MET A 766 18.29 17.31 -10.50
C MET A 766 18.86 16.75 -11.81
N SER A 767 18.17 16.94 -12.95
CA SER A 767 18.65 16.46 -14.25
C SER A 767 19.96 17.14 -14.70
N GLU A 768 20.17 18.39 -14.31
CA GLU A 768 21.44 19.10 -14.54
C GLU A 768 22.55 18.61 -13.60
N ASP A 769 22.24 18.45 -12.32
CA ASP A 769 23.20 17.97 -11.32
C ASP A 769 23.61 16.52 -11.54
N ILE A 770 22.72 15.66 -12.08
CA ILE A 770 23.08 14.32 -12.56
C ILE A 770 24.22 14.42 -13.58
N LYS A 771 24.10 15.31 -14.58
CA LYS A 771 25.14 15.47 -15.61
C LYS A 771 26.46 15.97 -15.03
N ARG A 772 26.41 16.93 -14.11
CA ARG A 772 27.60 17.41 -13.38
C ARG A 772 28.26 16.28 -12.59
N LYS A 773 27.46 15.51 -11.83
CA LYS A 773 27.96 14.36 -11.07
C LYS A 773 28.49 13.25 -11.97
N MET A 774 27.92 13.03 -13.15
CA MET A 774 28.48 12.09 -14.14
C MET A 774 29.89 12.51 -14.54
N VAL A 775 30.07 13.78 -14.96
CA VAL A 775 31.39 14.33 -15.32
C VAL A 775 32.37 14.19 -14.14
N ARG A 776 31.94 14.59 -12.93
CA ARG A 776 32.74 14.51 -11.71
C ARG A 776 33.14 13.07 -11.37
N ASN A 777 32.20 12.13 -11.42
CA ASN A 777 32.46 10.72 -11.13
C ASN A 777 33.40 10.10 -12.16
N LEU A 778 33.21 10.39 -13.45
CA LEU A 778 34.06 9.86 -14.52
C LEU A 778 35.52 10.33 -14.41
N CYS A 779 35.76 11.53 -13.87
CA CYS A 779 37.10 12.08 -13.70
C CYS A 779 37.76 11.74 -12.35
N LEU A 780 37.02 11.85 -11.25
CA LEU A 780 37.59 11.80 -9.89
C LEU A 780 37.46 10.44 -9.21
N SER A 781 36.65 9.51 -9.73
CA SER A 781 36.50 8.21 -9.09
C SER A 781 37.81 7.42 -9.11
N ILE A 782 38.13 6.78 -7.98
CA ILE A 782 39.35 5.98 -7.81
C ILE A 782 38.99 4.51 -7.92
N LEU A 783 39.62 3.84 -8.89
CA LEU A 783 39.54 2.39 -9.07
C LEU A 783 40.50 1.69 -8.08
N ALA A 784 39.94 0.84 -7.23
CA ALA A 784 40.65 -0.07 -6.36
C ALA A 784 40.20 -1.51 -6.61
N PHE A 785 41.01 -2.48 -6.17
CA PHE A 785 40.64 -3.89 -6.20
C PHE A 785 40.73 -4.44 -4.78
N ASP A 786 39.72 -5.18 -4.36
CA ASP A 786 39.75 -5.85 -3.07
C ASP A 786 40.66 -7.10 -3.10
N LYS A 787 40.66 -7.86 -2.00
CA LYS A 787 41.51 -9.04 -1.84
C LYS A 787 41.08 -10.21 -2.74
N ASP A 788 39.84 -10.21 -3.20
CA ASP A 788 39.25 -11.24 -4.03
C ASP A 788 39.35 -10.89 -5.53
N GLY A 789 39.85 -9.68 -5.83
CA GLY A 789 40.08 -9.17 -7.18
C GLY A 789 38.87 -8.43 -7.75
N ASP A 790 37.85 -8.15 -6.93
CA ASP A 790 36.66 -7.42 -7.34
C ASP A 790 36.95 -5.91 -7.38
N MET A 791 36.41 -5.25 -8.42
CA MET A 791 36.56 -3.81 -8.61
C MET A 791 35.72 -3.04 -7.60
N VAL A 792 36.40 -2.24 -6.77
CA VAL A 792 35.81 -1.27 -5.86
C VAL A 792 36.05 0.13 -6.40
N ILE A 793 34.98 0.91 -6.57
CA ILE A 793 35.08 2.30 -7.04
C ILE A 793 34.80 3.22 -5.86
N HIS A 794 35.78 4.06 -5.54
CA HIS A 794 35.61 5.12 -4.57
C HIS A 794 35.17 6.39 -5.28
N PHE A 795 33.93 6.81 -5.01
CA PHE A 795 33.34 8.02 -5.57
C PHE A 795 33.72 9.26 -4.74
N PRO A 796 33.84 10.44 -5.39
CA PRO A 796 34.28 11.70 -4.79
C PRO A 796 33.21 12.47 -4.01
#